data_AF-A0A4U0W4E9-F1
#
_entry.id   AF-A0A4U0W4E9-F1
#
_cell.length_a   1.000
_cell.length_b   1.000
_cell.length_c   1.000
_cell.angle_alpha   90.00
_cell.angle_beta   90.00
_cell.angle_gamma   90.00
#
_symmetry.space_group_name_H-M   'P 1'
#
loop_
_entity.id
_entity.type
_entity.pdbx_description
1 polymer ?
#
loop_
_entity_poly.entity_id
_entity_poly.type
_entity_poly.pdbx_seq_one_letter_code
_entity_poly.pdbx_strand_id
1 'polypeptide(L)'
;MSGDKGKALPIPPPSPAFALTSSWTPSAASRPEHSAVAIPLESTTPLIPPPETPQVTAGGAFDEKYSAYGDANVGGREGDALLRRRSDEFDDDESRRKGHRAVSPLETLVRLLLGMFAILGFLVLLARLSVLPEHQTARVAAYMPSPVRGLIQVVEGPTEAHPIIPLIREAREKWHKKLTSQSWTFDRATRTYKSRYGRAPPPGFDKWFAFATQGRNHSLVDEYDQLMEDLEPFRALSAAELRRRTAELSKVPGISIVSIRNGEAQVHARSSSWAPADAFQRMLAAFVRDLPDMDIAINERPEGRVLPRQQRHVFMSDYGLEGEELVANMSDSFNRPTLKHFRPEWKHDGSVWEAYRRSCPTDSAARRLVESIRSVESNSGLVVQGRASLSGEAPKSRRVKAKTVQPVTREMTFNQDLDAVFNMCDYPSMHTLHSAFYSDQRTIEHLFPVFSPSKPAGYADILIPSHHYWSPSSEHTYELELRRGQSKTPSDIDWSLKRDSSYWRGKVTRGADTPPGHGSSFQKQRLVKMANAADPNEQRVLVSLDAKTSDLTAMSVSSLVANKAMTDIAMACDPSLGECSYLRSLGYRVEPPAPLSDAWRHKIVLDVDEIGFSPRFPALMESKSAVVKSSIQREFWRGWAEPWKHFIPLSSSYSELYNIQSFFEGYSSSFSGRRGNSTLHTPTVISHSAVKADLPANADGSPFDNDRALRDIAEAGSEWRQRHLRQADMECYVFRLLIEWANLLVGDRPGTVASVSPTPA
;
A
#
# COMPACT_ATOMS: atom_id res chain seq x y z
N MET A 1 -14.99 7.09 -70.04
CA MET A 1 -13.90 6.65 -70.93
C MET A 1 -12.62 7.36 -70.50
N SER A 2 -11.52 6.58 -70.33
CA SER A 2 -10.08 6.92 -70.09
C SER A 2 -9.74 7.90 -68.95
N GLY A 3 -8.96 7.57 -67.89
CA GLY A 3 -7.62 6.94 -67.83
C GLY A 3 -6.55 8.05 -67.83
N ASP A 4 -5.47 8.15 -67.02
CA ASP A 4 -4.73 7.23 -66.14
C ASP A 4 -3.63 8.03 -65.37
N LYS A 5 -3.17 7.51 -64.21
CA LYS A 5 -1.89 7.75 -63.43
C LYS A 5 -1.48 9.18 -62.99
N GLY A 6 -0.99 9.46 -61.78
CA GLY A 6 -0.32 8.66 -60.75
C GLY A 6 1.02 9.30 -60.36
N LYS A 7 1.09 10.00 -59.21
CA LYS A 7 2.36 10.34 -58.53
C LYS A 7 2.19 10.12 -57.02
N ALA A 8 2.87 9.09 -56.53
CA ALA A 8 2.97 8.71 -55.13
C ALA A 8 3.88 9.69 -54.36
N LEU A 9 3.50 10.00 -53.13
CA LEU A 9 4.31 10.71 -52.14
C LEU A 9 5.33 9.74 -51.50
N PRO A 10 6.51 10.22 -51.06
CA PRO A 10 7.60 9.37 -50.60
C PRO A 10 7.28 8.66 -49.28
N ILE A 11 7.62 7.37 -49.23
CA ILE A 11 7.52 6.49 -48.08
C ILE A 11 8.61 6.90 -47.05
N PRO A 12 8.28 7.13 -45.76
CA PRO A 12 9.27 7.39 -44.72
C PRO A 12 10.10 6.11 -44.42
N PRO A 13 11.37 6.24 -44.04
CA PRO A 13 12.24 5.09 -43.79
C PRO A 13 11.73 4.24 -42.61
N PRO A 14 11.93 2.91 -42.65
CA PRO A 14 11.51 2.03 -41.56
C PRO A 14 12.25 2.36 -40.26
N SER A 15 11.49 2.51 -39.18
CA SER A 15 12.01 2.67 -37.81
C SER A 15 12.74 1.40 -37.36
N PRO A 16 13.96 1.47 -36.80
CA PRO A 16 14.81 0.31 -36.52
C PRO A 16 14.40 -0.52 -35.28
N ALA A 17 13.25 -0.26 -34.66
CA ALA A 17 12.88 -0.88 -33.38
C ALA A 17 12.10 -2.22 -33.48
N PHE A 18 11.92 -2.81 -34.67
CA PHE A 18 11.15 -4.05 -34.85
C PHE A 18 11.94 -5.24 -35.42
N ALA A 19 13.26 -5.12 -35.58
CA ALA A 19 14.05 -6.08 -36.35
C ALA A 19 14.71 -7.24 -35.58
N LEU A 20 14.48 -7.41 -34.27
CA LEU A 20 15.18 -8.47 -33.50
C LEU A 20 14.31 -9.44 -32.70
N THR A 21 13.00 -9.49 -32.94
CA THR A 21 12.14 -10.51 -32.30
C THR A 21 11.14 -11.12 -33.29
N SER A 22 11.62 -11.71 -34.38
CA SER A 22 10.83 -12.69 -35.15
C SER A 22 11.69 -13.54 -36.09
N SER A 23 12.33 -14.58 -35.53
CA SER A 23 12.50 -15.81 -36.28
C SER A 23 12.38 -17.00 -35.32
N TRP A 24 11.20 -17.62 -35.31
CA TRP A 24 11.01 -18.92 -34.68
C TRP A 24 10.39 -19.83 -35.73
N THR A 25 11.23 -20.64 -36.36
CA THR A 25 10.84 -21.82 -37.14
C THR A 25 10.71 -23.02 -36.18
N PRO A 26 9.71 -23.89 -36.34
CA PRO A 26 9.48 -24.99 -35.42
C PRO A 26 10.43 -26.15 -35.73
N SER A 27 11.38 -26.41 -34.83
CA SER A 27 12.19 -27.63 -34.83
C SER A 27 12.32 -28.15 -33.40
N ALA A 28 11.91 -29.38 -33.19
CA ALA A 28 12.08 -30.12 -31.95
C ALA A 28 13.58 -30.30 -31.62
N ALA A 29 13.98 -30.03 -30.37
CA ALA A 29 14.99 -30.79 -29.60
C ALA A 29 15.39 -30.07 -28.29
N SER A 30 15.37 -30.84 -27.19
CA SER A 30 16.21 -30.81 -25.98
C SER A 30 16.50 -29.50 -25.22
N ARG A 31 16.03 -29.48 -23.96
CA ARG A 31 16.55 -28.64 -22.85
C ARG A 31 18.08 -28.79 -22.70
N PRO A 32 18.83 -27.71 -22.53
CA PRO A 32 20.12 -27.74 -21.86
C PRO A 32 19.96 -27.29 -20.39
N GLU A 33 20.31 -28.17 -19.47
CA GLU A 33 20.70 -27.79 -18.12
C GLU A 33 22.05 -27.06 -18.20
N HIS A 34 22.20 -25.94 -17.49
CA HIS A 34 23.51 -25.35 -17.23
C HIS A 34 23.82 -25.40 -15.74
N SER A 35 24.63 -26.39 -15.38
CA SER A 35 25.44 -26.42 -14.16
C SER A 35 26.89 -26.06 -14.52
N ALA A 36 27.60 -25.53 -13.51
CA ALA A 36 29.04 -25.63 -13.29
C ALA A 36 29.98 -24.87 -14.25
N VAL A 37 30.48 -23.73 -13.77
CA VAL A 37 31.82 -23.24 -14.13
C VAL A 37 32.80 -23.84 -13.12
N ALA A 38 33.77 -24.62 -13.62
CA ALA A 38 34.86 -25.18 -12.83
C ALA A 38 35.94 -24.11 -12.61
N ILE A 39 36.31 -23.88 -11.34
CA ILE A 39 37.47 -23.05 -10.96
C ILE A 39 38.59 -24.01 -10.53
N PRO A 40 39.82 -23.90 -11.06
CA PRO A 40 40.96 -24.68 -10.60
C PRO A 40 41.47 -24.10 -9.27
N LEU A 41 41.38 -24.89 -8.20
CA LEU A 41 41.96 -24.59 -6.89
C LEU A 41 43.38 -25.16 -6.84
N GLU A 42 44.38 -24.29 -6.99
CA GLU A 42 45.72 -24.58 -6.45
C GLU A 42 45.77 -24.17 -4.97
N SER A 43 46.22 -25.15 -4.20
CA SER A 43 46.43 -25.24 -2.76
C SER A 43 47.16 -24.06 -2.12
N THR A 44 46.77 -23.66 -0.90
CA THR A 44 47.59 -23.82 0.33
C THR A 44 46.91 -23.21 1.57
N THR A 45 46.25 -24.02 2.41
CA THR A 45 46.10 -23.76 3.86
C THR A 45 45.81 -25.09 4.60
N PRO A 46 46.47 -25.40 5.74
CA PRO A 46 46.54 -26.75 6.30
C PRO A 46 45.28 -27.17 7.08
N LEU A 47 44.95 -28.47 6.97
CA LEU A 47 43.87 -29.15 7.67
C LEU A 47 44.27 -29.45 9.13
N ILE A 48 43.43 -29.03 10.08
CA ILE A 48 43.50 -29.45 11.49
C ILE A 48 42.47 -30.56 11.71
N PRO A 49 42.84 -31.74 12.26
CA PRO A 49 41.91 -32.83 12.52
C PRO A 49 41.06 -32.59 13.79
N PRO A 50 39.84 -33.16 13.86
CA PRO A 50 38.96 -33.03 15.03
C PRO A 50 39.44 -33.90 16.21
N PRO A 51 39.19 -33.51 17.47
CA PRO A 51 39.58 -34.30 18.63
C PRO A 51 38.69 -35.54 18.84
N GLU A 52 39.34 -36.60 19.34
CA GLU A 52 38.81 -37.96 19.52
C GLU A 52 37.74 -38.08 20.60
N THR A 53 36.82 -39.04 20.39
CA THR A 53 35.85 -39.52 21.39
C THR A 53 36.48 -40.64 22.22
N PRO A 54 36.42 -40.63 23.57
CA PRO A 54 36.85 -41.79 24.35
C PRO A 54 35.73 -42.81 24.52
N GLN A 55 36.05 -44.07 24.21
CA GLN A 55 35.27 -45.24 24.56
C GLN A 55 35.49 -45.69 26.02
N VAL A 56 34.46 -46.38 26.50
CA VAL A 56 34.22 -46.99 27.82
C VAL A 56 35.16 -48.19 28.08
N THR A 57 35.66 -48.37 29.31
CA THR A 57 35.70 -49.69 29.98
C THR A 57 35.86 -49.57 31.50
N ALA A 58 35.26 -50.55 32.19
CA ALA A 58 34.88 -50.61 33.59
C ALA A 58 35.97 -51.09 34.57
N GLY A 59 35.75 -50.85 35.87
CA GLY A 59 36.36 -51.63 36.95
C GLY A 59 36.39 -50.99 38.34
N GLY A 60 35.41 -51.32 39.20
CA GLY A 60 35.62 -51.79 40.58
C GLY A 60 35.98 -50.82 41.73
N ALA A 61 35.08 -50.82 42.74
CA ALA A 61 35.29 -50.72 44.20
C ALA A 61 35.29 -49.34 44.92
N PHE A 62 34.31 -49.22 45.84
CA PHE A 62 34.30 -48.59 47.19
C PHE A 62 34.90 -47.18 47.38
N ASP A 63 34.37 -46.26 48.17
CA ASP A 63 33.08 -45.99 48.84
C ASP A 63 33.26 -44.59 49.48
N GLU A 64 32.14 -43.94 49.82
CA GLU A 64 32.03 -42.82 50.78
C GLU A 64 32.89 -41.54 50.60
N LYS A 65 32.24 -40.43 50.20
CA LYS A 65 31.95 -39.30 51.11
C LYS A 65 31.18 -38.17 50.42
N TYR A 66 30.30 -37.54 51.21
CA TYR A 66 29.47 -36.36 50.95
C TYR A 66 28.09 -36.59 50.32
N SER A 67 27.21 -37.24 51.11
CA SER A 67 25.83 -36.77 51.24
C SER A 67 25.58 -36.41 52.71
N ALA A 68 25.16 -35.17 52.89
CA ALA A 68 24.75 -34.51 54.13
C ALA A 68 23.32 -34.03 53.84
N TYR A 69 22.34 -33.97 54.73
CA TYR A 69 22.28 -34.05 56.18
C TYR A 69 20.99 -34.84 56.51
N GLY A 70 21.11 -35.85 57.36
CA GLY A 70 20.02 -36.22 58.24
C GLY A 70 20.01 -35.26 59.43
N ASP A 71 18.82 -35.00 59.95
CA ASP A 71 18.66 -34.69 61.36
C ASP A 71 17.84 -35.82 61.97
N ALA A 72 18.37 -36.36 63.06
CA ALA A 72 17.85 -37.51 63.78
C ALA A 72 17.10 -37.04 65.02
N ASN A 73 16.03 -37.75 65.35
CA ASN A 73 15.68 -38.11 66.73
C ASN A 73 14.77 -39.37 66.66
N VAL A 74 15.26 -40.56 67.03
CA VAL A 74 15.20 -41.17 68.39
C VAL A 74 13.76 -41.56 68.76
N GLY A 75 13.39 -42.82 69.05
CA GLY A 75 14.13 -44.07 69.21
C GLY A 75 13.21 -45.29 69.45
N GLY A 76 13.82 -46.45 69.78
CA GLY A 76 13.23 -47.78 70.03
C GLY A 76 11.97 -47.86 70.92
N ARG A 77 11.31 -49.02 71.10
CA ARG A 77 11.90 -50.34 71.41
C ARG A 77 10.81 -51.43 71.47
N GLU A 78 11.24 -52.67 71.20
CA GLU A 78 10.82 -53.99 71.73
C GLU A 78 9.55 -54.16 72.58
N GLY A 79 8.90 -55.33 72.43
CA GLY A 79 8.53 -56.14 73.60
C GLY A 79 7.13 -56.73 73.62
N ASP A 80 7.07 -58.05 73.41
CA ASP A 80 5.92 -58.91 73.65
C ASP A 80 5.37 -58.88 75.09
N ALA A 81 4.11 -59.30 75.18
CA ALA A 81 3.51 -60.11 76.24
C ALA A 81 2.70 -59.43 77.37
N LEU A 82 1.53 -60.05 77.57
CA LEU A 82 0.87 -60.37 78.84
C LEU A 82 -0.31 -59.50 79.37
N LEU A 83 -1.44 -60.22 79.43
CA LEU A 83 -2.49 -60.25 80.47
C LEU A 83 -3.63 -59.21 80.34
N ARG A 84 -4.87 -59.60 80.02
CA ARG A 84 -5.83 -60.51 80.69
C ARG A 84 -6.65 -59.81 81.77
N ARG A 85 -7.97 -59.82 81.51
CA ARG A 85 -9.13 -60.00 82.42
C ARG A 85 -9.83 -58.80 83.06
N ARG A 86 -11.16 -58.93 82.94
CA ARG A 86 -12.26 -58.58 83.88
C ARG A 86 -12.58 -57.10 84.01
N SER A 87 -13.82 -56.67 84.23
CA SER A 87 -15.19 -57.21 84.07
C SER A 87 -16.11 -56.09 84.56
N ASP A 88 -17.39 -56.14 84.15
CA ASP A 88 -18.54 -55.51 84.83
C ASP A 88 -18.59 -53.96 84.73
N GLU A 89 -19.71 -53.25 84.64
CA GLU A 89 -21.16 -53.52 84.64
C GLU A 89 -21.86 -52.15 84.42
N PHE A 90 -23.11 -52.15 83.92
CA PHE A 90 -24.16 -51.11 84.11
C PHE A 90 -23.97 -49.72 83.43
N ASP A 91 -24.97 -49.03 82.87
CA ASP A 91 -26.42 -49.25 82.75
C ASP A 91 -26.99 -48.36 81.62
N ASP A 92 -28.17 -48.74 81.13
CA ASP A 92 -29.24 -48.01 80.42
C ASP A 92 -28.99 -46.60 79.84
N ASP A 93 -29.36 -46.37 78.57
CA ASP A 93 -30.62 -45.67 78.25
C ASP A 93 -30.96 -45.70 76.74
N GLU A 94 -32.23 -45.42 76.51
CA GLU A 94 -33.16 -45.81 75.48
C GLU A 94 -33.10 -44.98 74.18
N SER A 95 -33.69 -45.58 73.13
CA SER A 95 -34.43 -44.92 72.03
C SER A 95 -33.87 -44.96 70.59
N ARG A 96 -34.55 -45.79 69.78
CA ARG A 96 -34.97 -45.57 68.38
C ARG A 96 -33.96 -44.98 67.39
N ARG A 97 -33.34 -45.86 66.57
CA ARG A 97 -33.06 -45.55 65.16
C ARG A 97 -33.64 -46.62 64.23
N LYS A 98 -34.77 -46.26 63.61
CA LYS A 98 -35.36 -46.96 62.46
C LYS A 98 -34.40 -46.87 61.27
N GLY A 99 -34.16 -48.02 60.64
CA GLY A 99 -33.23 -48.17 59.53
C GLY A 99 -33.50 -47.22 58.35
N HIS A 100 -32.43 -46.59 57.87
CA HIS A 100 -32.38 -46.02 56.54
C HIS A 100 -31.71 -47.04 55.62
N ARG A 101 -32.43 -47.41 54.55
CA ARG A 101 -31.92 -48.24 53.46
C ARG A 101 -30.63 -47.62 52.93
N ALA A 102 -29.54 -48.39 52.95
CA ALA A 102 -28.30 -48.02 52.28
C ALA A 102 -28.58 -47.90 50.78
N VAL A 103 -28.66 -46.66 50.29
CA VAL A 103 -28.69 -46.36 48.86
C VAL A 103 -27.32 -46.73 48.29
N SER A 104 -27.28 -47.45 47.17
CA SER A 104 -25.99 -47.88 46.61
C SER A 104 -25.12 -46.65 46.30
N PRO A 105 -23.78 -46.75 46.49
CA PRO A 105 -22.87 -45.63 46.20
C PRO A 105 -23.03 -45.14 44.75
N LEU A 106 -23.32 -46.07 43.83
CA LEU A 106 -23.56 -45.81 42.42
C LEU A 106 -24.84 -44.98 42.19
N GLU A 107 -25.93 -45.30 42.89
CA GLU A 107 -27.20 -44.59 42.73
C GLU A 107 -27.12 -43.17 43.32
N THR A 108 -26.34 -43.00 44.39
CA THR A 108 -26.05 -41.68 44.96
C THR A 108 -25.17 -40.85 44.02
N LEU A 109 -24.18 -41.46 43.38
CA LEU A 109 -23.34 -40.84 42.36
C LEU A 109 -24.15 -40.42 41.11
N VAL A 110 -25.06 -41.28 40.64
CA VAL A 110 -25.92 -40.98 39.48
C VAL A 110 -26.87 -39.82 39.79
N ARG A 111 -27.45 -39.78 41.00
CA ARG A 111 -28.31 -38.65 41.42
C ARG A 111 -27.52 -37.34 41.56
N LEU A 112 -26.29 -37.40 42.06
CA LEU A 112 -25.39 -36.24 42.12
C LEU A 112 -25.02 -35.73 40.73
N LEU A 113 -24.68 -36.63 39.80
CA LEU A 113 -24.37 -36.28 38.41
C LEU A 113 -25.59 -35.67 37.70
N LEU A 114 -26.77 -36.28 37.85
CA LEU A 114 -28.01 -35.73 37.28
C LEU A 114 -28.35 -34.35 37.86
N GLY A 115 -28.15 -34.15 39.16
CA GLY A 115 -28.29 -32.84 39.80
C GLY A 115 -27.31 -31.82 39.25
N MET A 116 -26.05 -32.21 39.06
CA MET A 116 -25.01 -31.36 38.47
C MET A 116 -25.35 -30.97 37.02
N PHE A 117 -25.82 -31.92 36.20
CA PHE A 117 -26.24 -31.65 34.83
C PHE A 117 -27.51 -30.77 34.76
N ALA A 118 -28.44 -30.93 35.70
CA ALA A 118 -29.62 -30.07 35.80
C ALA A 118 -29.24 -28.63 36.19
N ILE A 119 -28.32 -28.45 37.14
CA ILE A 119 -27.79 -27.13 37.53
C ILE A 119 -27.02 -26.50 36.35
N LEU A 120 -26.22 -27.29 35.65
CA LEU A 120 -25.48 -26.85 34.47
C LEU A 120 -26.42 -26.40 33.35
N GLY A 121 -27.46 -27.19 33.07
CA GLY A 121 -28.49 -26.86 32.08
C GLY A 121 -29.27 -25.60 32.47
N PHE A 122 -29.58 -25.42 33.75
CA PHE A 122 -30.25 -24.23 34.26
C PHE A 122 -29.36 -22.98 34.16
N LEU A 123 -28.06 -23.08 34.45
CA LEU A 123 -27.10 -21.98 34.28
C LEU A 123 -26.93 -21.60 32.80
N VAL A 124 -26.89 -22.57 31.89
CA VAL A 124 -26.86 -22.32 30.44
C VAL A 124 -28.15 -21.64 29.96
N LEU A 125 -29.31 -22.06 30.48
CA LEU A 125 -30.60 -21.44 30.17
C LEU A 125 -30.67 -20.00 30.68
N LEU A 126 -30.21 -19.72 31.90
CA LEU A 126 -30.16 -18.36 32.46
C LEU A 126 -29.17 -17.46 31.70
N ALA A 127 -28.03 -17.99 31.28
CA ALA A 127 -27.08 -17.27 30.42
C ALA A 127 -27.66 -16.96 29.04
N ARG A 128 -28.45 -17.88 28.46
CA ARG A 128 -29.15 -17.68 27.18
C ARG A 128 -30.31 -16.70 27.25
N LEU A 129 -30.98 -16.60 28.40
CA LEU A 129 -32.09 -15.68 28.65
C LEU A 129 -31.62 -14.28 29.11
N SER A 130 -30.31 -14.00 29.10
CA SER A 130 -29.71 -12.67 29.39
C SER A 130 -30.08 -12.09 30.77
N VAL A 131 -30.27 -12.96 31.78
CA VAL A 131 -30.62 -12.56 33.16
C VAL A 131 -29.37 -12.28 34.02
N LEU A 132 -28.16 -12.65 33.56
CA LEU A 132 -26.89 -12.44 34.27
C LEU A 132 -26.11 -11.23 33.71
N PRO A 133 -25.59 -10.32 34.57
CA PRO A 133 -24.68 -9.24 34.15
C PRO A 133 -23.36 -9.79 33.55
N GLU A 134 -22.86 -9.17 32.47
CA GLU A 134 -21.69 -9.61 31.68
C GLU A 134 -20.42 -9.93 32.49
N HIS A 135 -20.16 -9.22 33.60
CA HIS A 135 -18.97 -9.46 34.41
C HIS A 135 -19.02 -10.79 35.19
N GLN A 136 -20.21 -11.35 35.42
CA GLN A 136 -20.39 -12.61 36.16
C GLN A 136 -20.30 -13.83 35.22
N THR A 137 -20.71 -13.70 33.96
CA THR A 137 -20.67 -14.80 32.97
C THR A 137 -19.23 -15.18 32.60
N ALA A 138 -18.34 -14.19 32.47
CA ALA A 138 -16.90 -14.42 32.23
C ALA A 138 -16.22 -15.16 33.40
N ARG A 139 -16.58 -14.81 34.64
CA ARG A 139 -16.07 -15.49 35.85
C ARG A 139 -16.55 -16.93 35.93
N VAL A 140 -17.82 -17.20 35.62
CA VAL A 140 -18.38 -18.56 35.63
C VAL A 140 -17.78 -19.44 34.52
N ALA A 141 -17.52 -18.87 33.34
CA ALA A 141 -16.89 -19.58 32.21
C ALA A 141 -15.46 -20.09 32.51
N ALA A 142 -14.72 -19.40 33.39
CA ALA A 142 -13.38 -19.80 33.81
C ALA A 142 -13.37 -21.13 34.58
N TYR A 143 -14.44 -21.43 35.34
CA TYR A 143 -14.55 -22.65 36.15
C TYR A 143 -15.25 -23.82 35.42
N MET A 144 -15.63 -23.64 34.14
CA MET A 144 -16.37 -24.64 33.36
C MET A 144 -15.45 -25.53 32.48
N PRO A 145 -15.79 -26.83 32.28
CA PRO A 145 -15.08 -27.71 31.35
C PRO A 145 -15.15 -27.22 29.88
N SER A 146 -14.08 -27.42 29.11
CA SER A 146 -13.95 -26.98 27.70
C SER A 146 -15.18 -27.16 26.80
N PRO A 147 -15.87 -28.33 26.77
CA PRO A 147 -17.03 -28.50 25.89
C PRO A 147 -18.23 -27.61 26.29
N VAL A 148 -18.33 -27.22 27.56
CA VAL A 148 -19.39 -26.32 28.06
C VAL A 148 -18.98 -24.86 27.91
N ARG A 149 -17.68 -24.55 28.01
CA ARG A 149 -17.13 -23.22 27.74
C ARG A 149 -17.50 -22.74 26.34
N GLY A 150 -17.50 -23.62 25.33
CA GLY A 150 -17.96 -23.30 23.96
C GLY A 150 -19.48 -23.10 23.79
N LEU A 151 -20.31 -23.49 24.77
CA LEU A 151 -21.76 -23.25 24.77
C LEU A 151 -22.16 -21.95 25.48
N ILE A 152 -21.28 -21.46 26.37
CA ILE A 152 -21.47 -20.25 27.20
C ILE A 152 -20.65 -19.07 26.69
N GLN A 153 -19.53 -19.32 26.01
CA GLN A 153 -18.89 -18.28 25.20
C GLN A 153 -19.91 -17.83 24.16
N VAL A 154 -20.48 -16.66 24.42
CA VAL A 154 -20.85 -15.75 23.33
C VAL A 154 -19.60 -15.70 22.47
N VAL A 155 -19.66 -16.30 21.29
CA VAL A 155 -18.72 -15.98 20.24
C VAL A 155 -18.93 -14.48 20.09
N GLU A 156 -18.00 -13.68 20.62
CA GLU A 156 -17.78 -12.33 20.14
C GLU A 156 -17.39 -12.52 18.66
N GLY A 157 -18.41 -12.69 17.82
CA GLY A 157 -18.32 -12.24 16.44
C GLY A 157 -18.00 -10.75 16.51
N PRO A 158 -17.38 -10.19 15.46
CA PRO A 158 -17.06 -8.77 15.49
C PRO A 158 -18.32 -7.98 15.85
N THR A 159 -18.31 -7.39 17.03
CA THR A 159 -19.18 -6.29 17.48
C THR A 159 -18.91 -5.02 16.68
N GLU A 160 -17.98 -5.09 15.74
CA GLU A 160 -17.49 -3.99 14.94
C GLU A 160 -18.28 -3.88 13.63
N ALA A 161 -18.73 -2.66 13.34
CA ALA A 161 -19.27 -2.27 12.05
C ALA A 161 -18.28 -2.61 10.91
N HIS A 162 -18.78 -2.69 9.67
CA HIS A 162 -17.93 -2.95 8.49
C HIS A 162 -16.66 -2.08 8.51
N PRO A 163 -15.45 -2.60 8.22
CA PRO A 163 -14.19 -1.86 8.38
C PRO A 163 -14.08 -0.54 7.60
N ILE A 164 -14.89 -0.36 6.55
CA ILE A 164 -14.97 0.90 5.79
C ILE A 164 -15.64 2.03 6.59
N ILE A 165 -16.55 1.72 7.52
CA ILE A 165 -17.28 2.72 8.31
C ILE A 165 -16.36 3.65 9.11
N PRO A 166 -15.42 3.15 9.94
CA PRO A 166 -14.47 4.02 10.63
C PRO A 166 -13.63 4.85 9.65
N LEU A 167 -13.22 4.30 8.50
CA LEU A 167 -12.43 5.02 7.49
C LEU A 167 -13.17 6.23 6.93
N ILE A 168 -14.46 6.09 6.61
CA ILE A 168 -15.30 7.22 6.15
C ILE A 168 -15.46 8.27 7.24
N ARG A 169 -15.71 7.84 8.49
CA ARG A 169 -15.90 8.77 9.63
C ARG A 169 -14.64 9.56 9.91
N GLU A 170 -13.51 8.88 10.08
CA GLU A 170 -12.21 9.49 10.36
C GLU A 170 -11.78 10.45 9.23
N ALA A 171 -11.98 10.07 7.97
CA ALA A 171 -11.66 10.93 6.84
C ALA A 171 -12.48 12.23 6.81
N ARG A 172 -13.78 12.15 7.16
CA ARG A 172 -14.64 13.33 7.26
C ARG A 172 -14.21 14.26 8.40
N GLU A 173 -13.90 13.70 9.56
CA GLU A 173 -13.38 14.46 10.71
C GLU A 173 -12.04 15.11 10.41
N LYS A 174 -11.11 14.36 9.80
CA LYS A 174 -9.79 14.86 9.41
C LYS A 174 -9.88 15.98 8.39
N TRP A 175 -10.76 15.85 7.39
CA TRP A 175 -11.03 16.92 6.42
C TRP A 175 -11.63 18.17 7.07
N HIS A 176 -12.63 18.01 7.95
CA HIS A 176 -13.24 19.13 8.66
C HIS A 176 -12.23 19.86 9.55
N LYS A 177 -11.42 19.11 10.31
CA LYS A 177 -10.34 19.66 11.12
C LYS A 177 -9.32 20.41 10.27
N LYS A 178 -8.93 19.83 9.13
CA LYS A 178 -7.99 20.45 8.17
C LYS A 178 -8.49 21.79 7.69
N LEU A 179 -9.75 21.90 7.26
CA LEU A 179 -10.31 23.17 6.79
C LEU A 179 -10.47 24.22 7.90
N THR A 180 -10.90 23.81 9.10
CA THR A 180 -11.12 24.73 10.23
C THR A 180 -9.81 25.21 10.88
N SER A 181 -8.73 24.43 10.78
CA SER A 181 -7.44 24.79 11.36
C SER A 181 -6.61 25.77 10.53
N GLN A 182 -7.02 26.08 9.30
CA GLN A 182 -6.24 26.91 8.37
C GLN A 182 -5.98 28.33 8.91
N SER A 183 -4.81 28.86 8.57
CA SER A 183 -4.35 30.18 8.97
C SER A 183 -4.89 31.28 8.05
N TRP A 184 -5.75 32.14 8.60
CA TRP A 184 -6.36 33.28 7.88
C TRP A 184 -5.60 34.60 8.05
N THR A 185 -4.66 34.67 8.99
CA THR A 185 -3.82 35.86 9.22
C THR A 185 -2.35 35.50 9.07
N PHE A 186 -1.57 36.48 8.61
CA PHE A 186 -0.13 36.29 8.39
C PHE A 186 0.62 35.89 9.66
N ASP A 187 0.25 36.49 10.79
CA ASP A 187 0.82 36.20 12.10
C ASP A 187 0.49 34.76 12.56
N ARG A 188 -0.75 34.29 12.36
CA ARG A 188 -1.11 32.89 12.63
C ARG A 188 -0.35 31.94 11.71
N ALA A 189 -0.29 32.22 10.41
CA ALA A 189 0.45 31.39 9.44
C ALA A 189 1.94 31.29 9.80
N THR A 190 2.55 32.38 10.26
CA THR A 190 3.93 32.40 10.72
C THR A 190 4.15 31.54 11.98
N ARG A 191 3.23 31.60 12.96
CA ARG A 191 3.30 30.75 14.16
C ARG A 191 3.09 29.27 13.82
N THR A 192 2.09 28.97 12.99
CA THR A 192 1.80 27.61 12.52
C THR A 192 3.02 27.04 11.80
N TYR A 193 3.63 27.81 10.88
CA TYR A 193 4.84 27.41 10.17
C TYR A 193 6.00 27.07 11.12
N LYS A 194 6.29 27.95 12.10
CA LYS A 194 7.35 27.71 13.09
C LYS A 194 7.09 26.47 13.94
N SER A 195 5.84 26.29 14.37
CA SER A 195 5.41 25.12 15.16
C SER A 195 5.54 23.82 14.36
N ARG A 196 5.11 23.83 13.09
CA ARG A 196 5.05 22.63 12.23
C ARG A 196 6.43 22.19 11.75
N TYR A 197 7.31 23.13 11.40
CA TYR A 197 8.59 22.83 10.74
C TYR A 197 9.84 23.17 11.57
N GLY A 198 9.67 23.71 12.79
CA GLY A 198 10.78 24.06 13.68
C GLY A 198 11.71 25.17 13.17
N ARG A 199 11.25 25.98 12.22
CA ARG A 199 12.09 26.98 11.53
C ARG A 199 11.32 28.27 11.20
N ALA A 200 12.05 29.36 10.99
CA ALA A 200 11.45 30.64 10.57
C ALA A 200 11.03 30.58 9.08
N PRO A 201 9.91 31.24 8.69
CA PRO A 201 9.52 31.32 7.30
C PRO A 201 10.59 31.98 6.43
N PRO A 202 10.76 31.57 5.17
CA PRO A 202 11.77 32.13 4.27
C PRO A 202 11.44 33.58 3.88
N PRO A 203 12.42 34.34 3.38
CA PRO A 203 12.15 35.61 2.70
C PRO A 203 11.10 35.46 1.58
N GLY A 204 10.14 36.37 1.50
CA GLY A 204 9.05 36.33 0.53
C GLY A 204 7.81 35.53 0.98
N PHE A 205 7.82 34.93 2.18
CA PHE A 205 6.65 34.24 2.73
C PHE A 205 5.44 35.16 2.95
N ASP A 206 5.66 36.44 3.25
CA ASP A 206 4.64 37.49 3.30
C ASP A 206 3.97 37.75 1.95
N LYS A 207 4.78 37.89 0.90
CA LYS A 207 4.30 38.04 -0.48
C LYS A 207 3.53 36.82 -0.93
N TRP A 208 4.06 35.63 -0.66
CA TRP A 208 3.36 34.38 -0.95
C TRP A 208 2.03 34.27 -0.20
N PHE A 209 2.00 34.60 1.10
CA PHE A 209 0.76 34.54 1.88
C PHE A 209 -0.30 35.50 1.34
N ALA A 210 0.09 36.72 0.97
CA ALA A 210 -0.79 37.68 0.33
C ALA A 210 -1.28 37.19 -1.05
N PHE A 211 -0.38 36.62 -1.86
CA PHE A 211 -0.72 36.03 -3.16
C PHE A 211 -1.74 34.88 -3.01
N ALA A 212 -1.50 33.97 -2.06
CA ALA A 212 -2.34 32.82 -1.82
C ALA A 212 -3.73 33.22 -1.31
N THR A 213 -3.79 34.08 -0.30
CA THR A 213 -5.06 34.45 0.36
C THR A 213 -5.85 35.50 -0.43
N GLN A 214 -5.23 36.63 -0.79
CA GLN A 214 -5.90 37.76 -1.42
C GLN A 214 -5.94 37.64 -2.95
N GLY A 215 -4.86 37.14 -3.55
CA GLY A 215 -4.75 37.06 -5.01
C GLY A 215 -5.48 35.86 -5.62
N ARG A 216 -5.46 34.71 -4.94
CA ARG A 216 -5.89 33.40 -5.50
C ARG A 216 -6.99 32.69 -4.73
N ASN A 217 -7.34 33.18 -3.53
CA ASN A 217 -8.30 32.54 -2.63
C ASN A 217 -7.96 31.04 -2.42
N HIS A 218 -6.70 30.76 -2.13
CA HIS A 218 -6.20 29.43 -1.82
C HIS A 218 -6.54 29.09 -0.37
N SER A 219 -7.20 27.95 -0.15
CA SER A 219 -7.74 27.61 1.17
C SER A 219 -6.83 26.71 2.01
N LEU A 220 -5.86 26.02 1.41
CA LEU A 220 -5.00 25.03 2.10
C LEU A 220 -3.62 25.61 2.42
N VAL A 221 -3.61 26.81 3.01
CA VAL A 221 -2.41 27.62 3.25
C VAL A 221 -1.38 26.91 4.13
N ASP A 222 -1.80 26.05 5.06
CA ASP A 222 -0.87 25.40 5.98
C ASP A 222 -0.39 24.01 5.51
N GLU A 223 -0.96 23.45 4.43
CA GLU A 223 -0.77 22.04 4.04
C GLU A 223 0.41 21.84 3.06
N TYR A 224 1.64 22.00 3.54
CA TYR A 224 2.87 21.95 2.73
C TYR A 224 3.91 20.92 3.21
N ASP A 225 3.50 19.93 4.01
CA ASP A 225 4.40 18.94 4.63
C ASP A 225 5.26 18.19 3.62
N GLN A 226 4.65 17.68 2.54
CA GLN A 226 5.38 16.93 1.51
C GLN A 226 6.46 17.79 0.85
N LEU A 227 6.15 19.06 0.58
CA LEU A 227 7.11 20.00 0.00
C LEU A 227 8.30 20.20 0.95
N MET A 228 8.03 20.35 2.24
CA MET A 228 9.08 20.56 3.24
C MET A 228 9.93 19.29 3.44
N GLU A 229 9.33 18.10 3.41
CA GLU A 229 10.00 16.80 3.41
C GLU A 229 10.92 16.65 2.18
N ASP A 230 10.45 17.00 0.99
CA ASP A 230 11.21 16.90 -0.26
C ASP A 230 12.45 17.80 -0.29
N LEU A 231 12.39 18.96 0.38
CA LEU A 231 13.50 19.90 0.46
C LEU A 231 14.53 19.54 1.53
N GLU A 232 14.17 18.69 2.51
CA GLU A 232 15.02 18.40 3.67
C GLU A 232 16.40 17.83 3.30
N PRO A 233 16.53 16.84 2.39
CA PRO A 233 17.85 16.31 2.00
C PRO A 233 18.79 17.38 1.44
N PHE A 234 18.25 18.39 0.76
CA PHE A 234 19.03 19.44 0.11
C PHE A 234 19.53 20.50 1.07
N ARG A 235 18.99 20.58 2.29
CA ARG A 235 19.44 21.53 3.32
C ARG A 235 20.84 21.22 3.86
N ALA A 236 21.29 19.97 3.70
CA ALA A 236 22.64 19.55 4.05
C ALA A 236 23.71 20.01 3.04
N LEU A 237 23.30 20.54 1.87
CA LEU A 237 24.21 21.00 0.82
C LEU A 237 24.39 22.52 0.87
N SER A 238 25.60 23.00 0.59
CA SER A 238 25.86 24.44 0.46
C SER A 238 25.22 25.01 -0.80
N ALA A 239 24.98 26.33 -0.81
CA ALA A 239 24.37 26.98 -1.95
C ALA A 239 25.23 26.87 -3.22
N ALA A 240 26.56 26.96 -3.08
CA ALA A 240 27.50 26.73 -4.18
C ALA A 240 27.39 25.31 -4.76
N GLU A 241 27.24 24.30 -3.90
CA GLU A 241 27.11 22.91 -4.33
C GLU A 241 25.78 22.64 -5.02
N LEU A 242 24.68 23.21 -4.53
CA LEU A 242 23.37 23.14 -5.20
C LEU A 242 23.44 23.73 -6.61
N ARG A 243 23.99 24.94 -6.76
CA ARG A 243 24.17 25.58 -8.08
C ARG A 243 25.05 24.75 -9.01
N ARG A 244 26.18 24.20 -8.51
CA ARG A 244 27.06 23.32 -9.29
C ARG A 244 26.30 22.10 -9.80
N ARG A 245 25.58 21.40 -8.92
CA ARG A 245 24.81 20.21 -9.26
C ARG A 245 23.71 20.52 -10.28
N THR A 246 22.98 21.62 -10.11
CA THR A 246 21.98 22.08 -11.10
C THR A 246 22.60 22.37 -12.47
N ALA A 247 23.76 23.04 -12.51
CA ALA A 247 24.45 23.31 -13.77
C ALA A 247 24.88 22.04 -14.51
N GLU A 248 25.29 20.99 -13.78
CA GLU A 248 25.63 19.69 -14.39
C GLU A 248 24.41 18.97 -14.99
N LEU A 249 23.22 19.15 -14.41
CA LEU A 249 21.98 18.55 -14.91
C LEU A 249 21.59 19.04 -16.31
N SER A 250 22.03 20.24 -16.72
CA SER A 250 21.80 20.77 -18.08
C SER A 250 22.35 19.87 -19.20
N LYS A 251 23.30 18.98 -18.88
CA LYS A 251 23.92 18.04 -19.82
C LYS A 251 23.22 16.69 -19.87
N VAL A 252 22.29 16.43 -18.94
CA VAL A 252 21.61 15.14 -18.82
C VAL A 252 20.41 15.10 -19.78
N PRO A 253 20.31 14.11 -20.68
CA PRO A 253 19.15 13.95 -21.55
C PRO A 253 17.87 13.73 -20.74
N GLY A 254 16.76 14.36 -21.16
CA GLY A 254 15.48 14.29 -20.44
C GLY A 254 15.38 15.23 -19.24
N ILE A 255 16.30 16.19 -19.11
CA ILE A 255 16.21 17.27 -18.12
C ILE A 255 16.31 18.62 -18.84
N SER A 256 15.36 19.50 -18.54
CA SER A 256 15.32 20.88 -18.99
C SER A 256 15.68 21.82 -17.84
N ILE A 257 16.31 22.96 -18.14
CA ILE A 257 16.59 24.00 -17.13
C ILE A 257 15.62 25.16 -17.32
N VAL A 258 14.99 25.61 -16.24
CA VAL A 258 14.26 26.88 -16.19
C VAL A 258 15.11 27.88 -15.42
N SER A 259 15.55 28.94 -16.08
CA SER A 259 16.40 29.98 -15.52
C SER A 259 15.58 31.25 -15.28
N ILE A 260 15.63 31.77 -14.07
CA ILE A 260 15.03 33.06 -13.68
C ILE A 260 16.15 34.09 -13.63
N ARG A 261 16.02 35.17 -14.41
CA ARG A 261 16.96 36.30 -14.42
C ARG A 261 16.18 37.60 -14.48
N ASN A 262 16.46 38.54 -13.58
CA ASN A 262 15.83 39.88 -13.55
C ASN A 262 14.29 39.85 -13.59
N GLY A 263 13.68 38.86 -12.93
CA GLY A 263 12.22 38.71 -12.89
C GLY A 263 11.60 38.16 -14.18
N GLU A 264 12.38 37.54 -15.07
CA GLU A 264 11.91 36.81 -16.24
C GLU A 264 12.39 35.34 -16.20
N ALA A 265 11.52 34.41 -16.60
CA ALA A 265 11.85 32.99 -16.67
C ALA A 265 12.04 32.55 -18.12
N GLN A 266 13.09 31.78 -18.40
CA GLN A 266 13.40 31.22 -19.71
C GLN A 266 13.68 29.71 -19.61
N VAL A 267 13.26 28.96 -20.63
CA VAL A 267 13.50 27.52 -20.72
C VAL A 267 14.73 27.24 -21.59
N HIS A 268 15.63 26.42 -21.07
CA HIS A 268 16.78 25.89 -21.77
C HIS A 268 16.67 24.37 -21.85
N ALA A 269 16.21 23.87 -22.99
CA ALA A 269 16.02 22.46 -23.26
C ALA A 269 16.92 21.99 -24.40
N ARG A 270 17.47 20.78 -24.29
CA ARG A 270 18.17 20.09 -25.39
C ARG A 270 17.25 19.16 -26.18
N SER A 271 16.12 18.77 -25.59
CA SER A 271 15.15 17.86 -26.20
C SER A 271 14.12 18.62 -27.03
N SER A 272 13.47 17.91 -27.95
CA SER A 272 12.31 18.42 -28.68
C SER A 272 11.02 18.38 -27.87
N SER A 273 11.02 17.77 -26.67
CA SER A 273 9.85 17.53 -25.84
C SER A 273 10.09 18.08 -24.43
N TRP A 274 9.86 19.37 -24.26
CA TRP A 274 10.10 20.13 -23.02
C TRP A 274 8.79 20.68 -22.43
N ALA A 275 7.65 20.04 -22.75
CA ALA A 275 6.34 20.45 -22.26
C ALA A 275 6.25 20.60 -20.73
N PRO A 276 6.94 19.75 -19.91
CA PRO A 276 7.03 19.97 -18.47
C PRO A 276 7.65 21.32 -18.09
N ALA A 277 8.76 21.69 -18.72
CA ALA A 277 9.43 22.96 -18.45
C ALA A 277 8.66 24.18 -18.98
N ASP A 278 7.99 24.06 -20.14
CA ASP A 278 7.08 25.10 -20.66
C ASP A 278 5.93 25.38 -19.70
N ALA A 279 5.26 24.33 -19.24
CA ALA A 279 4.16 24.47 -18.29
C ALA A 279 4.63 25.07 -16.98
N PHE A 280 5.80 24.64 -16.48
CA PHE A 280 6.40 25.20 -15.28
C PHE A 280 6.72 26.69 -15.45
N GLN A 281 7.35 27.11 -16.55
CA GLN A 281 7.61 28.51 -16.87
C GLN A 281 6.31 29.35 -16.86
N ARG A 282 5.23 28.82 -17.45
CA ARG A 282 3.92 29.50 -17.46
C ARG A 282 3.32 29.65 -16.06
N MET A 283 3.51 28.68 -15.17
CA MET A 283 3.09 28.81 -13.77
C MET A 283 3.80 29.96 -13.05
N LEU A 284 5.05 30.28 -13.44
CA LEU A 284 5.82 31.37 -12.81
C LEU A 284 5.32 32.75 -13.19
N ALA A 285 4.64 32.90 -14.34
CA ALA A 285 4.34 34.21 -14.93
C ALA A 285 3.64 35.19 -13.98
N ALA A 286 2.84 34.68 -13.05
CA ALA A 286 2.10 35.49 -12.09
C ALA A 286 2.93 36.07 -10.94
N PHE A 287 4.08 35.50 -10.61
CA PHE A 287 4.88 35.87 -9.42
C PHE A 287 6.40 35.86 -9.65
N VAL A 288 6.86 35.63 -10.89
CA VAL A 288 8.29 35.53 -11.23
C VAL A 288 9.11 36.77 -10.82
N ARG A 289 8.48 37.96 -10.80
CA ARG A 289 9.12 39.22 -10.38
C ARG A 289 9.43 39.28 -8.88
N ASP A 290 8.76 38.45 -8.09
CA ASP A 290 8.98 38.35 -6.64
C ASP A 290 10.02 37.28 -6.26
N LEU A 291 10.58 36.58 -7.26
CA LEU A 291 11.60 35.57 -7.06
C LEU A 291 13.00 36.11 -7.37
N PRO A 292 14.04 35.65 -6.64
CA PRO A 292 15.43 35.94 -6.99
C PRO A 292 15.90 35.10 -8.19
N ASP A 293 17.06 35.47 -8.72
CA ASP A 293 17.71 34.71 -9.79
C ASP A 293 18.09 33.30 -9.34
N MET A 294 17.69 32.29 -10.13
CA MET A 294 17.98 30.88 -9.86
C MET A 294 17.85 30.03 -11.12
N ASP A 295 18.40 28.82 -11.06
CA ASP A 295 18.23 27.78 -12.08
C ASP A 295 17.53 26.57 -11.46
N ILE A 296 16.58 25.99 -12.20
CA ILE A 296 15.71 24.91 -11.75
C ILE A 296 15.76 23.79 -12.78
N ALA A 297 16.12 22.58 -12.38
CA ALA A 297 16.19 21.43 -13.26
C ALA A 297 14.88 20.64 -13.24
N ILE A 298 14.16 20.65 -14.36
CA ILE A 298 12.86 19.99 -14.55
C ILE A 298 13.07 18.65 -15.24
N ASN A 299 12.58 17.57 -14.64
CA ASN A 299 12.50 16.27 -15.27
C ASN A 299 11.44 16.27 -16.37
N GLU A 300 11.81 15.84 -17.57
CA GLU A 300 10.90 15.78 -18.71
C GLU A 300 10.04 14.51 -18.73
N ARG A 301 10.37 13.54 -17.88
CA ARG A 301 9.76 12.20 -17.84
C ARG A 301 8.89 12.02 -16.59
N PRO A 302 7.85 11.16 -16.64
CA PRO A 302 7.00 10.87 -15.48
C PRO A 302 7.68 10.01 -14.40
N GLU A 303 8.75 9.28 -14.73
CA GLU A 303 9.49 8.46 -13.77
C GLU A 303 10.36 9.30 -12.83
N GLY A 304 10.50 8.87 -11.58
CA GLY A 304 11.44 9.46 -10.63
C GLY A 304 12.90 9.33 -11.10
N ARG A 305 13.73 10.32 -10.79
CA ARG A 305 15.08 10.47 -11.37
C ARG A 305 16.20 10.31 -10.36
N VAL A 306 16.01 10.61 -9.08
CA VAL A 306 17.10 10.76 -8.10
C VAL A 306 16.99 9.70 -7.01
N LEU A 307 17.97 8.80 -6.95
CA LEU A 307 18.08 7.72 -5.95
C LEU A 307 19.45 7.79 -5.28
N PRO A 308 19.63 8.67 -4.28
CA PRO A 308 20.90 8.79 -3.59
C PRO A 308 21.28 7.45 -2.94
N ARG A 309 22.45 6.91 -3.29
CA ARG A 309 22.93 5.66 -2.68
C ARG A 309 23.17 5.85 -1.19
N GLN A 310 22.91 4.79 -0.43
CA GLN A 310 23.35 4.68 0.96
C GLN A 310 24.52 3.69 1.06
N GLN A 311 25.59 4.12 1.70
CA GLN A 311 26.77 3.32 1.98
C GLN A 311 26.80 2.93 3.46
N ARG A 312 27.33 1.73 3.74
CA ARG A 312 27.65 1.34 5.11
C ARG A 312 28.97 1.99 5.45
N HIS A 313 29.01 2.74 6.55
CA HIS A 313 30.29 3.16 7.13
C HIS A 313 31.02 1.89 7.55
N VAL A 314 32.16 1.62 6.92
CA VAL A 314 32.96 0.43 7.20
C VAL A 314 34.02 0.83 8.22
N PHE A 315 33.87 0.33 9.44
CA PHE A 315 34.83 0.57 10.51
C PHE A 315 35.94 -0.47 10.46
N MET A 316 37.15 -0.13 10.90
CA MET A 316 38.23 -1.11 11.02
C MET A 316 37.88 -2.25 11.98
N SER A 317 37.01 -1.99 12.96
CA SER A 317 36.45 -3.00 13.86
C SER A 317 35.61 -4.08 13.14
N ASP A 318 34.99 -3.77 11.99
CA ASP A 318 34.26 -4.77 11.18
C ASP A 318 35.22 -5.85 10.63
N TYR A 319 36.53 -5.58 10.57
CA TYR A 319 37.58 -6.52 10.16
C TYR A 319 38.44 -7.03 11.33
N GLY A 320 38.05 -6.75 12.58
CA GLY A 320 38.83 -7.13 13.76
C GLY A 320 40.15 -6.37 13.91
N LEU A 321 40.27 -5.19 13.29
CA LEU A 321 41.43 -4.30 13.40
C LEU A 321 41.11 -3.15 14.35
N GLU A 322 42.08 -2.75 15.19
CA GLU A 322 41.95 -1.58 16.05
C GLU A 322 42.17 -0.27 15.25
N GLY A 323 41.19 0.64 15.31
CA GLY A 323 41.31 2.02 14.81
C GLY A 323 39.99 2.61 14.29
N GLU A 324 40.01 3.90 13.93
CA GLU A 324 38.83 4.64 13.43
C GLU A 324 38.45 4.27 11.99
N GLU A 325 37.30 4.80 11.54
CA GLU A 325 36.70 4.63 10.21
C GLU A 325 37.76 4.63 9.09
N LEU A 326 37.66 3.66 8.17
CA LEU A 326 38.50 3.65 6.96
C LEU A 326 38.30 4.98 6.24
N VAL A 327 39.31 5.85 6.26
CA VAL A 327 39.26 7.18 5.64
C VAL A 327 38.89 7.01 4.17
N ALA A 328 37.63 7.26 3.85
CA ALA A 328 37.15 7.26 2.48
C ALA A 328 37.95 8.32 1.72
N ASN A 329 38.69 7.88 0.71
CA ASN A 329 39.58 8.72 -0.08
C ASN A 329 38.83 9.99 -0.53
N MET A 330 39.35 11.20 -0.28
CA MET A 330 38.66 12.43 -0.67
C MET A 330 38.49 12.58 -2.20
N SER A 331 39.21 11.76 -2.99
CA SER A 331 39.00 11.63 -4.43
C SER A 331 37.86 10.68 -4.81
N ASP A 332 37.17 10.07 -3.84
CA ASP A 332 36.02 9.22 -4.10
C ASP A 332 34.91 10.06 -4.77
N SER A 333 34.36 9.53 -5.85
CA SER A 333 33.27 10.15 -6.61
C SER A 333 32.04 10.38 -5.72
N PHE A 334 31.96 9.72 -4.58
CA PHE A 334 30.92 9.92 -3.58
C PHE A 334 30.98 11.30 -2.89
N ASN A 335 32.19 11.80 -2.58
CA ASN A 335 32.38 13.07 -1.89
C ASN A 335 32.21 14.27 -2.83
N ARG A 336 32.50 14.09 -4.12
CA ARG A 336 32.26 15.09 -5.18
C ARG A 336 31.61 14.43 -6.39
N PRO A 337 30.29 14.18 -6.35
CA PRO A 337 29.60 13.52 -7.44
C PRO A 337 29.63 14.39 -8.70
N THR A 338 29.74 13.73 -9.86
CA THR A 338 29.72 14.37 -11.17
C THR A 338 28.95 13.54 -12.20
N LEU A 339 28.35 14.22 -13.17
CA LEU A 339 27.58 13.62 -14.26
C LEU A 339 28.33 13.61 -15.61
N LYS A 340 29.65 13.85 -15.61
CA LYS A 340 30.48 13.97 -16.83
C LYS A 340 30.43 12.76 -17.78
N HIS A 341 30.07 11.58 -17.30
CA HIS A 341 29.94 10.34 -18.09
C HIS A 341 28.59 9.66 -17.91
N PHE A 342 27.55 10.44 -17.61
CA PHE A 342 26.21 9.92 -17.39
C PHE A 342 25.64 9.27 -18.67
N ARG A 343 25.25 8.00 -18.57
CA ARG A 343 24.54 7.28 -19.64
C ARG A 343 23.03 7.38 -19.38
N PRO A 344 22.22 7.80 -20.36
CA PRO A 344 20.80 8.05 -20.11
C PRO A 344 19.97 6.77 -19.91
N GLU A 345 20.44 5.63 -20.39
CA GLU A 345 19.71 4.35 -20.44
C GLU A 345 20.44 3.25 -19.66
N TRP A 346 19.69 2.27 -19.15
CA TRP A 346 20.24 1.07 -18.50
C TRP A 346 20.73 0.06 -19.53
N LYS A 347 19.94 -0.22 -20.57
CA LYS A 347 20.19 -1.26 -21.59
C LYS A 347 20.44 -2.63 -20.95
N HIS A 348 21.71 -3.01 -20.78
CA HIS A 348 22.15 -4.28 -20.20
C HIS A 348 23.01 -4.10 -18.94
N ASP A 349 23.19 -2.86 -18.49
CA ASP A 349 24.15 -2.46 -17.46
C ASP A 349 23.42 -2.02 -16.18
N GLY A 350 22.50 -2.87 -15.70
CA GLY A 350 21.72 -2.65 -14.48
C GLY A 350 20.24 -2.41 -14.72
N SER A 351 19.54 -1.95 -13.66
CA SER A 351 18.12 -1.61 -13.69
C SER A 351 17.80 -0.56 -12.63
N VAL A 352 16.61 0.04 -12.73
CA VAL A 352 16.10 0.96 -11.72
C VAL A 352 15.99 0.28 -10.35
N TRP A 353 15.53 -0.98 -10.30
CA TRP A 353 15.49 -1.74 -9.06
C TRP A 353 16.87 -1.87 -8.40
N GLU A 354 17.93 -2.16 -9.16
CA GLU A 354 19.29 -2.25 -8.62
C GLU A 354 19.80 -0.91 -8.06
N ALA A 355 19.45 0.20 -8.68
CA ALA A 355 19.71 1.53 -8.13
C ALA A 355 18.90 1.79 -6.85
N TYR A 356 17.63 1.40 -6.84
CA TYR A 356 16.74 1.55 -5.69
C TYR A 356 17.25 0.76 -4.48
N ARG A 357 17.60 -0.52 -4.66
CA ARG A 357 18.21 -1.33 -3.60
C ARG A 357 19.40 -0.61 -2.99
N ARG A 358 20.29 -0.02 -3.80
CA ARG A 358 21.46 0.72 -3.31
C ARG A 358 21.13 2.02 -2.58
N SER A 359 19.93 2.59 -2.75
CA SER A 359 19.43 3.72 -1.96
C SER A 359 18.85 3.33 -0.60
N CYS A 360 18.53 2.05 -0.40
CA CYS A 360 17.98 1.56 0.86
C CYS A 360 19.02 1.50 1.99
N PRO A 361 18.56 1.61 3.27
CA PRO A 361 19.39 1.35 4.45
C PRO A 361 20.13 0.03 4.36
N THR A 362 21.39 0.02 4.78
CA THR A 362 22.32 -1.09 4.53
C THR A 362 21.93 -2.42 5.18
N ASP A 363 21.10 -2.35 6.21
CA ASP A 363 20.53 -3.45 6.99
C ASP A 363 19.13 -3.90 6.52
N SER A 364 18.51 -3.14 5.62
CA SER A 364 17.18 -3.42 5.09
C SER A 364 17.10 -4.74 4.31
N ALA A 365 15.89 -5.30 4.19
CA ALA A 365 15.65 -6.55 3.49
C ALA A 365 16.09 -6.48 2.02
N ALA A 366 15.88 -5.35 1.34
CA ALA A 366 16.29 -5.13 -0.05
C ALA A 366 17.81 -5.20 -0.27
N ARG A 367 18.64 -4.94 0.76
CA ARG A 367 20.11 -5.00 0.64
C ARG A 367 20.71 -6.39 0.83
N ARG A 368 19.90 -7.38 1.23
CA ARG A 368 20.40 -8.75 1.47
C ARG A 368 20.70 -9.44 0.13
N LEU A 369 21.92 -9.97 -0.01
CA LEU A 369 22.40 -10.65 -1.23
C LEU A 369 21.72 -12.00 -1.48
N VAL A 370 21.21 -12.63 -0.42
CA VAL A 370 20.45 -13.88 -0.49
C VAL A 370 19.01 -13.54 -0.15
N GLU A 371 18.11 -13.68 -1.13
CA GLU A 371 16.69 -13.86 -0.83
C GLU A 371 16.57 -15.17 -0.04
N SER A 372 16.70 -15.12 1.28
CA SER A 372 16.16 -16.20 2.09
C SER A 372 14.66 -16.15 1.82
N ILE A 373 14.15 -17.10 1.06
CA ILE A 373 12.74 -17.29 0.66
C ILE A 373 11.77 -17.26 1.86
N ARG A 374 12.29 -17.25 3.09
CA ARG A 374 11.58 -16.84 4.31
C ARG A 374 11.74 -15.33 4.54
N SER A 375 11.26 -14.52 3.60
CA SER A 375 11.03 -13.10 3.83
C SER A 375 9.97 -12.95 4.94
N VAL A 376 10.01 -11.84 5.67
CA VAL A 376 8.98 -11.44 6.66
C VAL A 376 7.55 -11.55 6.08
N GLU A 377 7.41 -11.56 4.76
CA GLU A 377 6.24 -11.92 3.95
C GLU A 377 5.56 -13.27 4.32
N SER A 378 6.28 -14.25 4.89
CA SER A 378 5.66 -15.48 5.38
C SER A 378 4.92 -15.27 6.71
N ASN A 379 5.26 -14.24 7.47
CA ASN A 379 4.61 -13.88 8.73
C ASN A 379 3.58 -12.76 8.55
N SER A 380 3.89 -11.74 7.74
CA SER A 380 2.92 -10.75 7.28
C SER A 380 2.26 -11.31 6.03
N GLY A 381 1.16 -12.06 6.18
CA GLY A 381 0.56 -12.83 5.11
C GLY A 381 0.27 -11.99 3.86
N LEU A 382 1.26 -11.81 3.00
CA LEU A 382 1.29 -10.99 1.79
C LEU A 382 2.06 -11.81 0.74
N VAL A 383 1.47 -12.96 0.40
CA VAL A 383 1.86 -13.77 -0.75
C VAL A 383 1.60 -12.95 -2.00
N VAL A 384 2.68 -12.49 -2.64
CA VAL A 384 2.70 -11.75 -3.90
C VAL A 384 2.19 -12.65 -5.02
N GLN A 385 0.95 -12.45 -5.46
CA GLN A 385 0.44 -13.03 -6.71
C GLN A 385 1.11 -12.34 -7.92
N GLY A 386 2.38 -12.66 -8.15
CA GLY A 386 3.16 -12.21 -9.31
C GLY A 386 3.92 -13.35 -9.98
N ARG A 387 4.23 -14.42 -9.25
CA ARG A 387 4.60 -15.71 -9.85
C ARG A 387 3.32 -16.51 -10.05
N ALA A 388 3.06 -16.95 -11.27
CA ALA A 388 2.10 -18.01 -11.53
C ALA A 388 2.49 -19.20 -10.64
N SER A 389 1.84 -19.34 -9.49
CA SER A 389 1.96 -20.53 -8.68
C SER A 389 1.25 -21.62 -9.44
N LEU A 390 2.02 -22.33 -10.26
CA LEU A 390 1.62 -23.58 -10.92
C LEU A 390 1.41 -24.72 -9.91
N SER A 391 1.57 -24.48 -8.60
CA SER A 391 1.16 -25.44 -7.58
C SER A 391 -0.26 -25.13 -7.12
N GLY A 392 -1.22 -25.92 -7.61
CA GLY A 392 -2.57 -26.06 -7.06
C GLY A 392 -2.60 -26.69 -5.66
N GLU A 393 -1.66 -26.33 -4.79
CA GLU A 393 -1.51 -26.86 -3.44
C GLU A 393 -1.39 -25.70 -2.45
N ALA A 394 -2.47 -24.91 -2.33
CA ALA A 394 -2.79 -24.45 -0.98
C ALA A 394 -3.00 -25.73 -0.15
N PRO A 395 -2.34 -25.90 1.02
CA PRO A 395 -2.58 -27.06 1.85
C PRO A 395 -4.07 -27.07 2.15
N LYS A 396 -4.75 -28.14 1.72
CA LYS A 396 -6.14 -28.44 2.06
C LYS A 396 -6.17 -28.67 3.57
N SER A 397 -6.12 -27.59 4.34
CA SER A 397 -6.52 -27.64 5.74
C SER A 397 -7.91 -28.25 5.71
N ARG A 398 -8.09 -29.29 6.53
CA ARG A 398 -9.33 -30.05 6.66
C ARG A 398 -10.37 -29.11 7.25
N ARG A 399 -10.88 -28.16 6.45
CA ARG A 399 -12.01 -27.31 6.81
C ARG A 399 -13.17 -28.28 6.98
N VAL A 400 -13.52 -28.51 8.23
CA VAL A 400 -14.88 -28.87 8.63
C VAL A 400 -15.80 -28.02 7.75
N LYS A 401 -16.82 -28.63 7.13
CA LYS A 401 -17.87 -27.91 6.38
C LYS A 401 -18.59 -26.96 7.34
N ALA A 402 -17.97 -25.83 7.67
CA ALA A 402 -18.63 -24.73 8.32
C ALA A 402 -19.66 -24.21 7.32
N LYS A 403 -20.94 -24.16 7.73
CA LYS A 403 -22.02 -23.61 6.91
C LYS A 403 -21.82 -22.11 6.60
N THR A 404 -20.92 -21.45 7.32
CA THR A 404 -20.60 -20.03 7.19
C THR A 404 -19.38 -19.83 6.28
N VAL A 405 -19.61 -19.24 5.11
CA VAL A 405 -18.55 -18.76 4.22
C VAL A 405 -17.98 -17.48 4.82
N GLN A 406 -16.72 -17.53 5.26
CA GLN A 406 -16.00 -16.36 5.77
C GLN A 406 -15.02 -15.85 4.70
N PRO A 407 -14.91 -14.53 4.50
CA PRO A 407 -13.96 -13.95 3.56
C PRO A 407 -12.52 -14.22 4.00
N VAL A 408 -11.59 -14.16 3.05
CA VAL A 408 -10.17 -14.16 3.39
C VAL A 408 -9.85 -12.81 4.05
N THR A 409 -9.01 -12.82 5.09
CA THR A 409 -8.68 -11.61 5.87
C THR A 409 -8.25 -10.42 5.00
N ARG A 410 -7.52 -10.67 3.90
CA ARG A 410 -7.08 -9.63 2.96
C ARG A 410 -8.21 -8.94 2.21
N GLU A 411 -9.23 -9.68 1.77
CA GLU A 411 -10.34 -9.12 0.99
C GLU A 411 -11.22 -8.17 1.82
N MET A 412 -11.06 -8.19 3.15
CA MET A 412 -11.71 -7.33 4.13
C MET A 412 -10.73 -6.37 4.83
N THR A 413 -9.50 -6.27 4.33
CA THR A 413 -8.51 -5.28 4.78
C THR A 413 -8.46 -4.17 3.75
N PHE A 414 -8.85 -2.96 4.15
CA PHE A 414 -8.90 -1.81 3.26
C PHE A 414 -7.78 -0.82 3.60
N ASN A 415 -7.11 -0.32 2.58
CA ASN A 415 -6.05 0.66 2.75
C ASN A 415 -6.59 1.95 3.37
N GLN A 416 -5.87 2.51 4.34
CA GLN A 416 -6.22 3.84 4.90
C GLN A 416 -5.75 4.98 3.98
N ASP A 417 -4.62 4.78 3.29
CA ASP A 417 -4.01 5.72 2.35
C ASP A 417 -3.45 4.96 1.13
N LEU A 418 -2.94 5.68 0.13
CA LEU A 418 -2.28 5.09 -1.03
C LEU A 418 -0.98 4.37 -0.63
N ASP A 419 -0.59 3.35 -1.41
CA ASP A 419 0.68 2.63 -1.25
C ASP A 419 1.92 3.50 -1.53
N ALA A 420 1.74 4.78 -1.88
CA ALA A 420 2.82 5.76 -2.05
C ALA A 420 3.67 6.00 -0.78
N VAL A 421 3.20 5.55 0.38
CA VAL A 421 3.95 5.59 1.67
C VAL A 421 4.75 4.30 1.90
N PHE A 422 4.45 3.24 1.15
CA PHE A 422 5.02 1.92 1.36
C PHE A 422 6.52 1.90 1.08
N ASN A 423 7.30 1.32 1.99
CA ASN A 423 8.75 1.23 1.88
C ASN A 423 9.17 -0.07 1.19
N MET A 424 9.56 0.00 -0.09
CA MET A 424 10.04 -1.17 -0.82
C MET A 424 11.40 -1.69 -0.31
N CYS A 425 12.10 -0.95 0.55
CA CYS A 425 13.33 -1.45 1.20
C CYS A 425 13.04 -2.59 2.18
N ASP A 426 11.89 -2.57 2.85
CA ASP A 426 11.49 -3.58 3.84
C ASP A 426 10.75 -4.76 3.18
N TYR A 427 10.06 -4.49 2.07
CA TYR A 427 9.27 -5.47 1.33
C TYR A 427 9.68 -5.50 -0.16
N PRO A 428 10.90 -6.00 -0.46
CA PRO A 428 11.47 -5.91 -1.80
C PRO A 428 10.66 -6.62 -2.87
N SER A 429 9.93 -7.69 -2.56
CA SER A 429 9.15 -8.44 -3.55
C SER A 429 8.06 -7.60 -4.26
N MET A 430 7.57 -6.54 -3.61
CA MET A 430 6.51 -5.67 -4.11
C MET A 430 6.93 -4.88 -5.36
N HIS A 431 8.23 -4.64 -5.57
CA HIS A 431 8.70 -3.91 -6.76
C HIS A 431 8.27 -4.61 -8.06
N THR A 432 8.13 -5.95 -8.05
CA THR A 432 7.73 -6.76 -9.21
C THR A 432 6.32 -6.44 -9.71
N LEU A 433 5.50 -5.79 -8.87
CA LEU A 433 4.13 -5.42 -9.19
C LEU A 433 4.02 -4.10 -9.96
N HIS A 434 5.12 -3.34 -10.03
CA HIS A 434 5.12 -1.96 -10.52
C HIS A 434 6.14 -1.76 -11.64
N SER A 435 5.64 -1.35 -12.79
CA SER A 435 6.46 -1.01 -13.96
C SER A 435 7.47 0.12 -13.72
N ALA A 436 7.27 0.97 -12.72
CA ALA A 436 8.19 2.06 -12.35
C ALA A 436 9.63 1.58 -12.07
N PHE A 437 9.80 0.34 -11.59
CA PHE A 437 11.12 -0.26 -11.29
C PHE A 437 11.79 -0.95 -12.49
N TYR A 438 11.11 -0.93 -13.65
CA TYR A 438 11.53 -1.57 -14.90
C TYR A 438 11.63 -0.57 -16.06
N SER A 439 11.73 0.73 -15.77
CA SER A 439 12.03 1.74 -16.79
C SER A 439 13.48 1.59 -17.30
N ASP A 440 13.70 1.82 -18.59
CA ASP A 440 15.07 1.91 -19.14
C ASP A 440 15.73 3.26 -18.81
N GLN A 441 14.98 4.22 -18.25
CA GLN A 441 15.52 5.51 -17.87
C GLN A 441 16.50 5.37 -16.69
N ARG A 442 17.77 5.72 -16.91
CA ARG A 442 18.80 5.63 -15.86
C ARG A 442 18.55 6.64 -14.74
N THR A 443 18.60 6.20 -13.49
CA THR A 443 18.48 7.08 -12.32
C THR A 443 19.82 7.73 -11.95
N ILE A 444 19.77 8.89 -11.31
CA ILE A 444 20.92 9.60 -10.78
C ILE A 444 21.16 9.09 -9.35
N GLU A 445 22.28 8.41 -9.15
CA GLU A 445 22.61 7.69 -7.92
C GLU A 445 23.17 8.57 -6.78
N HIS A 446 23.16 9.89 -6.96
CA HIS A 446 23.61 10.89 -5.98
C HIS A 446 22.55 11.97 -5.84
N LEU A 447 22.59 12.71 -4.73
CA LEU A 447 21.61 13.76 -4.45
C LEU A 447 21.75 14.96 -5.40
N PHE A 448 20.98 14.99 -6.49
CA PHE A 448 20.90 16.13 -7.41
C PHE A 448 19.50 16.76 -7.33
N PRO A 449 19.40 18.10 -7.39
CA PRO A 449 18.11 18.77 -7.26
C PRO A 449 17.34 18.70 -8.58
N VAL A 450 16.52 17.66 -8.73
CA VAL A 450 15.64 17.46 -9.90
C VAL A 450 14.20 17.61 -9.46
N PHE A 451 13.45 18.42 -10.18
CA PHE A 451 12.03 18.68 -9.95
C PHE A 451 11.19 17.79 -10.87
N SER A 452 10.33 16.96 -10.30
CA SER A 452 9.59 15.90 -11.01
C SER A 452 8.09 15.95 -10.69
N PRO A 453 7.21 15.53 -11.61
CA PRO A 453 5.76 15.55 -11.37
C PRO A 453 5.30 14.50 -10.34
N SER A 454 6.04 13.39 -10.23
CA SER A 454 5.76 12.32 -9.30
C SER A 454 7.00 11.53 -8.93
N LYS A 455 6.96 10.80 -7.82
CA LYS A 455 8.00 9.86 -7.43
C LYS A 455 7.50 8.75 -6.49
N PRO A 456 8.00 7.51 -6.59
CA PRO A 456 7.82 6.51 -5.53
C PRO A 456 8.54 6.89 -4.23
N ALA A 457 8.16 6.25 -3.12
CA ALA A 457 8.92 6.37 -1.86
C ALA A 457 10.39 5.93 -2.06
N GLY A 458 11.34 6.66 -1.48
CA GLY A 458 12.80 6.42 -1.61
C GLY A 458 13.50 7.33 -2.62
N TYR A 459 12.76 7.95 -3.54
CA TYR A 459 13.30 8.95 -4.48
C TYR A 459 13.43 10.33 -3.83
N ALA A 460 14.50 11.04 -4.17
CA ALA A 460 14.83 12.37 -3.65
C ALA A 460 14.40 13.52 -4.58
N ASP A 461 13.65 13.23 -5.65
CA ASP A 461 13.08 14.25 -6.53
C ASP A 461 12.20 15.25 -5.76
N ILE A 462 12.15 16.51 -6.20
CA ILE A 462 11.33 17.56 -5.60
C ILE A 462 10.01 17.64 -6.37
N LEU A 463 8.87 17.44 -5.71
CA LEU A 463 7.59 17.34 -6.39
C LEU A 463 7.08 18.70 -6.90
N ILE A 464 6.63 18.72 -8.16
CA ILE A 464 5.98 19.87 -8.81
C ILE A 464 4.64 19.48 -9.42
N PRO A 465 3.72 20.45 -9.63
CA PRO A 465 2.52 20.21 -10.41
C PRO A 465 2.85 19.73 -11.82
N SER A 466 2.18 18.65 -12.23
CA SER A 466 2.38 18.10 -13.56
C SER A 466 1.84 19.02 -14.65
N HIS A 467 2.56 19.11 -15.76
CA HIS A 467 2.08 19.77 -16.98
C HIS A 467 0.75 19.20 -17.49
N HIS A 468 0.48 17.92 -17.25
CA HIS A 468 -0.80 17.29 -17.59
C HIS A 468 -1.97 17.86 -16.77
N TYR A 469 -1.72 18.44 -15.60
CA TYR A 469 -2.77 19.04 -14.77
C TYR A 469 -2.95 20.51 -15.09
N TRP A 470 -1.85 21.19 -15.43
CA TRP A 470 -1.86 22.59 -15.84
C TRP A 470 -2.47 22.81 -17.23
N SER A 471 -2.07 21.99 -18.19
CA SER A 471 -2.50 22.07 -19.59
C SER A 471 -2.76 20.65 -20.10
N PRO A 472 -3.86 20.02 -19.65
CA PRO A 472 -4.20 18.66 -20.03
C PRO A 472 -4.37 18.53 -21.54
N SER A 473 -3.95 17.39 -22.08
CA SER A 473 -4.32 17.00 -23.44
C SER A 473 -5.81 16.67 -23.51
N SER A 474 -6.33 16.54 -24.74
CA SER A 474 -7.73 16.17 -24.96
C SER A 474 -8.14 14.88 -24.26
N GLU A 475 -7.23 13.90 -24.17
CA GLU A 475 -7.47 12.59 -23.54
C GLU A 475 -7.60 12.66 -22.01
N HIS A 476 -7.19 13.78 -21.39
CA HIS A 476 -7.16 13.99 -19.94
C HIS A 476 -8.03 15.18 -19.50
N THR A 477 -8.97 15.61 -20.34
CA THR A 477 -9.84 16.76 -20.06
C THR A 477 -11.27 16.32 -19.79
N TYR A 478 -11.80 16.66 -18.62
CA TYR A 478 -13.20 16.46 -18.27
C TYR A 478 -14.11 17.31 -19.16
N GLU A 479 -15.19 16.69 -19.68
CA GLU A 479 -16.20 17.34 -20.52
C GLU A 479 -15.61 18.14 -21.71
N LEU A 480 -14.58 17.58 -22.36
CA LEU A 480 -13.86 18.27 -23.44
C LEU A 480 -14.79 18.77 -24.56
N GLU A 481 -15.70 17.92 -25.04
CA GLU A 481 -16.61 18.25 -26.15
C GLU A 481 -17.59 19.37 -25.77
N LEU A 482 -18.11 19.34 -24.54
CA LEU A 482 -18.96 20.39 -24.00
C LEU A 482 -18.17 21.71 -23.87
N ARG A 483 -16.95 21.67 -23.32
CA ARG A 483 -16.06 22.84 -23.18
C ARG A 483 -15.67 23.44 -24.53
N ARG A 484 -15.61 22.62 -25.58
CA ARG A 484 -15.38 23.07 -26.97
C ARG A 484 -16.64 23.54 -27.70
N GLY A 485 -17.82 23.42 -27.08
CA GLY A 485 -19.11 23.72 -27.71
C GLY A 485 -19.50 22.75 -28.83
N GLN A 486 -18.82 21.60 -28.93
CA GLN A 486 -19.13 20.54 -29.91
C GLN A 486 -20.34 19.71 -29.49
N SER A 487 -20.60 19.61 -28.18
CA SER A 487 -21.82 19.05 -27.61
C SER A 487 -22.60 20.12 -26.84
N LYS A 488 -23.94 20.04 -26.88
CA LYS A 488 -24.83 20.89 -26.07
C LYS A 488 -25.22 20.25 -24.73
N THR A 489 -25.07 18.94 -24.62
CA THR A 489 -25.44 18.16 -23.43
C THR A 489 -24.18 17.62 -22.75
N PRO A 490 -24.10 17.70 -21.40
CA PRO A 490 -23.03 17.05 -20.65
C PRO A 490 -22.96 15.55 -20.96
N SER A 491 -21.74 15.02 -21.06
CA SER A 491 -21.48 13.59 -21.17
C SER A 491 -21.53 12.89 -19.82
N ASP A 492 -21.30 13.61 -18.72
CA ASP A 492 -21.45 13.13 -17.36
C ASP A 492 -22.92 13.14 -16.93
N ILE A 493 -23.45 11.94 -16.73
CA ILE A 493 -24.86 11.69 -16.43
C ILE A 493 -25.15 11.76 -14.93
N ASP A 494 -26.42 11.90 -14.57
CA ASP A 494 -26.85 11.91 -13.17
C ASP A 494 -26.57 10.57 -12.48
N TRP A 495 -26.30 10.63 -11.17
CA TRP A 495 -25.88 9.48 -10.36
C TRP A 495 -26.80 8.26 -10.50
N SER A 496 -28.11 8.47 -10.50
CA SER A 496 -29.11 7.39 -10.59
C SER A 496 -29.13 6.67 -11.94
N LEU A 497 -28.55 7.28 -12.99
CA LEU A 497 -28.45 6.70 -14.32
C LEU A 497 -27.10 6.01 -14.56
N LYS A 498 -26.13 6.17 -13.65
CA LYS A 498 -24.84 5.49 -13.73
C LYS A 498 -25.00 4.00 -13.45
N ARG A 499 -24.15 3.20 -14.08
CA ARG A 499 -24.12 1.75 -13.89
C ARG A 499 -23.45 1.38 -12.57
N ASP A 500 -24.03 0.41 -11.86
CA ASP A 500 -23.48 -0.25 -10.67
C ASP A 500 -22.34 -1.21 -11.07
N SER A 501 -21.22 -0.64 -11.48
CA SER A 501 -20.04 -1.40 -11.89
C SER A 501 -18.81 -0.51 -11.87
N SER A 502 -17.65 -1.15 -11.72
CA SER A 502 -16.35 -0.48 -11.85
C SER A 502 -15.90 -0.41 -13.30
N TYR A 503 -15.29 0.71 -13.68
CA TYR A 503 -14.80 0.93 -15.03
C TYR A 503 -13.32 1.30 -15.07
N TRP A 504 -12.61 0.71 -16.03
CA TRP A 504 -11.25 1.11 -16.39
C TRP A 504 -10.92 0.81 -17.85
N ARG A 505 -10.30 1.79 -18.52
CA ARG A 505 -9.64 1.64 -19.83
C ARG A 505 -8.30 2.35 -19.77
N GLY A 506 -7.23 1.62 -20.04
CA GLY A 506 -5.89 2.19 -20.12
C GLY A 506 -5.11 1.62 -21.28
N LYS A 507 -4.33 2.48 -21.95
CA LYS A 507 -3.39 2.07 -23.00
C LYS A 507 -2.26 1.26 -22.37
N VAL A 508 -1.63 0.35 -23.10
CA VAL A 508 -0.42 -0.33 -22.61
C VAL A 508 0.74 0.66 -22.61
N THR A 509 1.43 0.80 -21.48
CA THR A 509 2.64 1.65 -21.41
C THR A 509 3.77 0.93 -22.12
N ARG A 510 4.26 1.49 -23.22
CA ARG A 510 5.49 1.02 -23.88
C ARG A 510 6.71 1.51 -23.10
N GLY A 511 7.77 0.72 -23.04
CA GLY A 511 9.09 1.16 -22.55
C GLY A 511 9.43 0.84 -21.09
N ALA A 512 8.58 0.11 -20.38
CA ALA A 512 8.76 -0.21 -18.96
C ALA A 512 9.01 -1.70 -18.69
N ASP A 513 9.88 -2.36 -19.46
CA ASP A 513 10.20 -3.80 -19.25
C ASP A 513 11.70 -4.01 -19.48
N THR A 514 12.52 -3.25 -18.74
CA THR A 514 13.98 -3.36 -18.77
C THR A 514 14.50 -3.73 -17.37
N PRO A 515 15.01 -4.96 -17.16
CA PRO A 515 15.12 -6.06 -18.13
C PRO A 515 13.75 -6.68 -18.50
N PRO A 516 13.64 -7.29 -19.70
CA PRO A 516 12.36 -7.80 -20.20
C PRO A 516 11.87 -9.04 -19.46
N GLY A 517 10.56 -9.30 -19.53
CA GLY A 517 9.92 -10.49 -18.98
C GLY A 517 9.04 -10.26 -17.75
N HIS A 518 8.91 -9.01 -17.29
CA HIS A 518 8.15 -8.64 -16.10
C HIS A 518 6.79 -8.02 -16.45
N GLY A 519 6.56 -7.70 -17.73
CA GLY A 519 5.31 -7.12 -18.24
C GLY A 519 4.00 -7.73 -17.71
N SER A 520 3.98 -9.04 -17.46
CA SER A 520 2.78 -9.74 -16.99
C SER A 520 2.42 -9.48 -15.52
N SER A 521 3.38 -9.06 -14.69
CA SER A 521 3.20 -8.76 -13.27
C SER A 521 2.90 -7.28 -12.99
N PHE A 522 2.90 -6.42 -14.01
CA PHE A 522 2.61 -5.00 -13.81
C PHE A 522 1.15 -4.74 -13.45
N GLN A 523 0.94 -3.60 -12.79
CA GLN A 523 -0.29 -3.19 -12.15
C GLN A 523 -1.51 -3.25 -13.10
N LYS A 524 -1.39 -2.74 -14.33
CA LYS A 524 -2.49 -2.73 -15.31
C LYS A 524 -2.81 -4.14 -15.85
N GLN A 525 -1.77 -4.92 -16.14
CA GLN A 525 -1.89 -6.28 -16.66
C GLN A 525 -2.54 -7.20 -15.62
N ARG A 526 -2.12 -7.10 -14.36
CA ARG A 526 -2.75 -7.81 -13.24
C ARG A 526 -4.21 -7.44 -13.07
N LEU A 527 -4.54 -6.14 -13.09
CA LEU A 527 -5.92 -5.68 -12.95
C LEU A 527 -6.82 -6.28 -14.04
N VAL A 528 -6.39 -6.21 -15.31
CA VAL A 528 -7.17 -6.77 -16.43
C VAL A 528 -7.29 -8.29 -16.34
N LYS A 529 -6.23 -9.00 -15.94
CA LYS A 529 -6.30 -10.46 -15.74
C LYS A 529 -7.25 -10.86 -14.62
N MET A 530 -7.17 -10.20 -13.46
CA MET A 530 -8.05 -10.47 -12.32
C MET A 530 -9.52 -10.23 -12.68
N ALA A 531 -9.81 -9.08 -13.30
CA ALA A 531 -11.16 -8.65 -13.65
C ALA A 531 -11.79 -9.44 -14.80
N ASN A 532 -11.01 -10.22 -15.55
CA ASN A 532 -11.49 -11.03 -16.67
C ASN A 532 -11.13 -12.52 -16.53
N ALA A 533 -10.68 -12.95 -15.35
CA ALA A 533 -10.43 -14.37 -15.06
C ALA A 533 -11.71 -15.19 -15.29
N ALA A 534 -11.56 -16.32 -15.98
CA ALA A 534 -12.67 -17.16 -16.43
C ALA A 534 -12.76 -18.50 -15.71
N ASP A 535 -12.07 -18.68 -14.58
CA ASP A 535 -12.15 -19.92 -13.80
C ASP A 535 -13.48 -19.97 -13.01
N PRO A 536 -14.41 -20.88 -13.35
CA PRO A 536 -15.67 -21.01 -12.61
C PRO A 536 -15.49 -21.67 -11.23
N ASN A 537 -14.35 -22.36 -10.99
CA ASN A 537 -14.07 -23.02 -9.71
C ASN A 537 -13.48 -22.06 -8.68
N GLU A 538 -12.90 -20.95 -9.11
CA GLU A 538 -12.46 -19.89 -8.22
C GLU A 538 -13.70 -19.17 -7.66
N GLN A 539 -13.80 -19.13 -6.33
CA GLN A 539 -14.90 -18.50 -5.61
C GLN A 539 -14.38 -17.24 -4.92
N ARG A 540 -15.19 -16.18 -4.96
CA ARG A 540 -14.96 -14.94 -4.21
C ARG A 540 -16.06 -14.75 -3.18
N VAL A 541 -15.67 -14.26 -2.02
CA VAL A 541 -16.60 -13.97 -0.93
C VAL A 541 -16.86 -12.49 -0.92
N LEU A 542 -18.08 -12.11 -1.30
CA LEU A 542 -18.56 -10.74 -1.27
C LEU A 542 -19.21 -10.46 0.07
N VAL A 543 -18.88 -9.33 0.69
CA VAL A 543 -19.45 -8.88 1.96
C VAL A 543 -20.18 -7.56 1.76
N SER A 544 -21.39 -7.47 2.29
CA SER A 544 -22.23 -6.27 2.22
C SER A 544 -22.77 -5.95 3.59
N LEU A 545 -22.81 -4.65 3.91
CA LEU A 545 -23.48 -4.10 5.09
C LEU A 545 -24.90 -3.67 4.71
N ASP A 546 -25.91 -4.16 5.42
CA ASP A 546 -27.26 -3.58 5.34
C ASP A 546 -27.36 -2.41 6.31
N ALA A 547 -27.42 -1.18 5.80
CA ALA A 547 -27.51 0.02 6.63
C ALA A 547 -28.75 0.08 7.54
N LYS A 548 -29.85 -0.60 7.18
CA LYS A 548 -31.11 -0.55 7.95
C LYS A 548 -31.03 -1.42 9.20
N THR A 549 -30.52 -2.63 9.04
CA THR A 549 -30.38 -3.63 10.11
C THR A 549 -29.02 -3.56 10.80
N SER A 550 -28.04 -2.91 10.18
CA SER A 550 -26.61 -2.96 10.55
C SER A 550 -26.02 -4.38 10.46
N ASP A 551 -26.69 -5.31 9.77
CA ASP A 551 -26.21 -6.68 9.64
C ASP A 551 -25.15 -6.79 8.54
N LEU A 552 -24.14 -7.61 8.81
CA LEU A 552 -23.15 -8.00 7.81
C LEU A 552 -23.59 -9.30 7.16
N THR A 553 -23.67 -9.27 5.84
CA THR A 553 -23.99 -10.44 5.02
C THR A 553 -22.80 -10.82 4.16
N ALA A 554 -22.65 -12.11 3.87
CA ALA A 554 -21.66 -12.62 2.95
C ALA A 554 -22.28 -13.55 1.90
N MET A 555 -21.70 -13.56 0.71
CA MET A 555 -22.10 -14.41 -0.41
C MET A 555 -20.87 -14.95 -1.16
N SER A 556 -20.81 -16.26 -1.36
CA SER A 556 -19.83 -16.88 -2.25
C SER A 556 -20.35 -16.87 -3.69
N VAL A 557 -19.58 -16.30 -4.60
CA VAL A 557 -19.90 -16.23 -6.03
C VAL A 557 -18.66 -16.64 -6.83
N SER A 558 -18.84 -17.36 -7.93
CA SER A 558 -17.71 -17.67 -8.82
C SER A 558 -17.09 -16.39 -9.38
N SER A 559 -15.76 -16.33 -9.47
CA SER A 559 -15.00 -15.21 -10.02
C SER A 559 -15.53 -14.75 -11.39
N LEU A 560 -15.85 -15.69 -12.29
CA LEU A 560 -16.40 -15.41 -13.62
C LEU A 560 -17.70 -14.59 -13.57
N VAL A 561 -18.63 -14.96 -12.68
CA VAL A 561 -19.92 -14.29 -12.53
C VAL A 561 -19.74 -12.90 -11.91
N ALA A 562 -18.92 -12.77 -10.87
CA ALA A 562 -18.62 -11.49 -10.24
C ALA A 562 -17.94 -10.52 -11.24
N ASN A 563 -16.94 -11.00 -11.98
CA ASN A 563 -16.23 -10.26 -13.02
C ASN A 563 -17.20 -9.68 -14.06
N LYS A 564 -18.06 -10.54 -14.61
CA LYS A 564 -19.00 -10.15 -15.66
C LYS A 564 -20.08 -9.17 -15.18
N ALA A 565 -20.48 -9.27 -13.91
CA ALA A 565 -21.58 -8.48 -13.36
C ALA A 565 -21.13 -7.14 -12.76
N MET A 566 -19.91 -7.06 -12.22
CA MET A 566 -19.47 -5.92 -11.40
C MET A 566 -18.35 -5.08 -12.04
N THR A 567 -17.74 -5.56 -13.13
CA THR A 567 -16.56 -4.89 -13.72
C THR A 567 -16.66 -4.75 -15.23
N ASP A 568 -16.24 -3.59 -15.73
CA ASP A 568 -15.94 -3.36 -17.13
C ASP A 568 -14.51 -2.80 -17.26
N ILE A 569 -13.55 -3.71 -17.23
CA ILE A 569 -12.11 -3.42 -17.18
C ILE A 569 -11.42 -4.07 -18.38
N ALA A 570 -10.73 -3.27 -19.18
CA ALA A 570 -10.00 -3.77 -20.35
C ALA A 570 -8.82 -2.90 -20.73
N MET A 571 -7.84 -3.48 -21.43
CA MET A 571 -6.80 -2.71 -22.09
C MET A 571 -7.39 -1.96 -23.29
N ALA A 572 -7.04 -0.70 -23.44
CA ALA A 572 -7.32 0.08 -24.64
C ALA A 572 -6.19 -0.14 -25.66
N CYS A 573 -6.56 -0.54 -26.87
CA CYS A 573 -5.59 -0.77 -27.94
C CYS A 573 -6.13 -0.30 -29.29
N ASP A 574 -5.32 0.43 -30.03
CA ASP A 574 -5.65 0.84 -31.40
C ASP A 574 -5.50 -0.36 -32.36
N PRO A 575 -6.59 -0.81 -33.01
CA PRO A 575 -6.56 -1.94 -33.93
C PRO A 575 -5.54 -1.80 -35.08
N SER A 576 -5.18 -0.56 -35.45
CA SER A 576 -4.24 -0.29 -36.54
C SER A 576 -2.78 -0.59 -36.20
N LEU A 577 -2.42 -0.72 -34.90
CA LEU A 577 -1.03 -0.83 -34.46
C LEU A 577 -0.52 -2.27 -34.29
N GLY A 578 -1.33 -3.29 -34.61
CA GLY A 578 -0.93 -4.71 -34.53
C GLY A 578 -0.77 -5.27 -33.10
N GLU A 579 -0.63 -4.42 -32.08
CA GLU A 579 -0.43 -4.80 -30.68
C GLU A 579 -1.63 -5.53 -30.06
N CYS A 580 -2.84 -5.31 -30.60
CA CYS A 580 -4.05 -5.86 -30.01
C CYS A 580 -4.14 -7.38 -30.16
N SER A 581 -3.61 -7.93 -31.26
CA SER A 581 -3.56 -9.39 -31.46
C SER A 581 -2.60 -10.04 -30.47
N TYR A 582 -1.44 -9.41 -30.22
CA TYR A 582 -0.48 -9.87 -29.24
C TYR A 582 -1.05 -9.88 -27.82
N LEU A 583 -1.66 -8.77 -27.37
CA LEU A 583 -2.29 -8.70 -26.05
C LEU A 583 -3.40 -9.73 -25.87
N ARG A 584 -4.22 -9.96 -26.90
CA ARG A 584 -5.25 -11.02 -26.87
C ARG A 584 -4.63 -12.40 -26.79
N SER A 585 -3.52 -12.66 -27.49
CA SER A 585 -2.81 -13.95 -27.42
C SER A 585 -2.26 -14.25 -26.01
N LEU A 586 -1.98 -13.21 -25.21
CA LEU A 586 -1.59 -13.32 -23.81
C LEU A 586 -2.77 -13.46 -22.83
N GLY A 587 -4.01 -13.51 -23.35
CA GLY A 587 -5.23 -13.68 -22.57
C GLY A 587 -5.79 -12.40 -21.94
N TYR A 588 -5.37 -11.21 -22.41
CA TYR A 588 -5.95 -9.94 -21.93
C TYR A 588 -7.24 -9.60 -22.67
N ARG A 589 -8.23 -9.04 -21.95
CA ARG A 589 -9.37 -8.37 -22.59
C ARG A 589 -8.90 -7.03 -23.18
N VAL A 590 -9.16 -6.85 -24.47
CA VAL A 590 -8.69 -5.70 -25.24
C VAL A 590 -9.86 -5.09 -26.00
N GLU A 591 -10.09 -3.80 -25.77
CA GLU A 591 -11.14 -2.99 -26.39
C GLU A 591 -10.51 -1.82 -27.19
N PRO A 592 -11.24 -1.23 -28.15
CA PRO A 592 -10.80 0.00 -28.80
C PRO A 592 -10.61 1.15 -27.80
N PRO A 593 -9.78 2.17 -28.11
CA PRO A 593 -9.67 3.36 -27.28
C PRO A 593 -11.04 4.04 -27.17
N ALA A 594 -11.53 4.18 -25.94
CA ALA A 594 -12.77 4.87 -25.63
C ALA A 594 -12.47 6.31 -25.19
N PRO A 595 -13.36 7.28 -25.47
CA PRO A 595 -13.24 8.60 -24.87
C PRO A 595 -13.30 8.47 -23.34
N LEU A 596 -12.64 9.40 -22.65
CA LEU A 596 -12.66 9.43 -21.18
C LEU A 596 -14.11 9.53 -20.64
N SER A 597 -15.04 10.01 -21.46
CA SER A 597 -16.45 10.14 -21.12
C SER A 597 -17.23 8.87 -20.90
N ASP A 598 -16.73 7.73 -21.35
CA ASP A 598 -17.34 6.45 -21.00
C ASP A 598 -17.07 6.07 -19.53
N ALA A 599 -16.02 6.62 -18.91
CA ALA A 599 -15.74 6.40 -17.49
C ALA A 599 -16.88 6.91 -16.61
N TRP A 600 -17.37 8.13 -16.86
CA TRP A 600 -18.43 8.73 -16.05
C TRP A 600 -19.85 8.17 -16.29
N ARG A 601 -19.99 7.10 -17.08
CA ARG A 601 -21.24 6.30 -17.14
C ARG A 601 -21.35 5.29 -15.99
N HIS A 602 -20.32 5.16 -15.17
CA HIS A 602 -20.18 4.15 -14.13
C HIS A 602 -20.06 4.83 -12.76
N LYS A 603 -20.58 4.20 -11.70
CA LYS A 603 -20.50 4.77 -10.35
C LYS A 603 -19.08 4.74 -9.81
N ILE A 604 -18.32 3.68 -10.09
CA ILE A 604 -16.92 3.52 -9.68
C ILE A 604 -16.00 3.61 -10.90
N VAL A 605 -15.00 4.48 -10.83
CA VAL A 605 -13.96 4.62 -11.86
C VAL A 605 -12.58 4.38 -11.27
N LEU A 606 -11.80 3.50 -11.89
CA LEU A 606 -10.47 3.16 -11.38
C LEU A 606 -9.41 4.12 -11.94
N ASP A 607 -8.52 4.57 -11.07
CA ASP A 607 -7.28 5.25 -11.42
C ASP A 607 -6.08 4.37 -11.03
N VAL A 608 -5.22 4.07 -12.00
CA VAL A 608 -4.08 3.16 -11.83
C VAL A 608 -2.88 3.79 -12.48
N ASP A 609 -1.74 3.68 -11.80
CA ASP A 609 -0.47 4.21 -12.28
C ASP A 609 -0.09 3.73 -13.68
N GLU A 610 0.58 4.63 -14.39
CA GLU A 610 1.35 4.33 -15.59
C GLU A 610 2.77 3.87 -15.18
N ILE A 611 3.79 4.13 -16.00
CA ILE A 611 5.18 3.96 -15.54
C ILE A 611 5.53 4.95 -14.41
N GLY A 612 4.88 6.12 -14.41
CA GLY A 612 4.82 7.07 -13.29
C GLY A 612 3.37 7.25 -12.84
N PHE A 613 3.01 8.47 -12.44
CA PHE A 613 1.64 8.79 -12.04
C PHE A 613 0.61 8.71 -13.18
N SER A 614 -0.67 8.66 -12.83
CA SER A 614 -1.78 8.70 -13.79
C SER A 614 -2.19 10.14 -14.12
N PRO A 615 -2.05 10.60 -15.39
CA PRO A 615 -2.49 11.94 -15.79
C PRO A 615 -4.02 12.11 -15.83
N ARG A 616 -4.79 11.01 -15.74
CA ARG A 616 -6.25 11.01 -15.78
C ARG A 616 -6.89 11.44 -14.46
N PHE A 617 -6.15 11.35 -13.36
CA PHE A 617 -6.70 11.51 -12.01
C PHE A 617 -7.52 12.79 -11.83
N PRO A 618 -7.07 14.00 -12.22
CA PRO A 618 -7.86 15.20 -12.00
C PRO A 618 -9.16 15.24 -12.81
N ALA A 619 -9.20 14.65 -14.02
CA ALA A 619 -10.41 14.59 -14.83
C ALA A 619 -11.40 13.56 -14.30
N LEU A 620 -10.90 12.44 -13.76
CA LEU A 620 -11.73 11.45 -13.06
C LEU A 620 -12.33 12.05 -11.78
N MET A 621 -11.52 12.79 -11.01
CA MET A 621 -11.96 13.48 -9.80
C MET A 621 -12.98 14.56 -10.10
N GLU A 622 -12.92 15.25 -11.26
CA GLU A 622 -13.93 16.25 -11.64
C GLU A 622 -15.29 15.62 -11.96
N SER A 623 -15.32 14.34 -12.34
CA SER A 623 -16.55 13.63 -12.66
C SER A 623 -17.42 13.36 -11.43
N LYS A 624 -18.72 13.13 -11.66
CA LYS A 624 -19.68 12.72 -10.62
C LYS A 624 -19.59 11.22 -10.28
N SER A 625 -18.41 10.62 -10.42
CA SER A 625 -18.17 9.18 -10.21
C SER A 625 -17.15 9.00 -9.09
N ALA A 626 -17.30 7.96 -8.28
CA ALA A 626 -16.39 7.69 -7.18
C ALA A 626 -15.06 7.14 -7.73
N VAL A 627 -13.98 7.89 -7.54
CA VAL A 627 -12.65 7.48 -7.97
C VAL A 627 -12.07 6.50 -6.96
N VAL A 628 -11.67 5.32 -7.44
CA VAL A 628 -10.90 4.34 -6.68
C VAL A 628 -9.47 4.35 -7.23
N LYS A 629 -8.50 4.83 -6.45
CA LYS A 629 -7.12 5.04 -6.90
C LYS A 629 -6.17 4.03 -6.30
N SER A 630 -5.39 3.36 -7.16
CA SER A 630 -4.25 2.53 -6.78
C SER A 630 -2.97 3.16 -7.30
N SER A 631 -2.11 3.59 -6.38
CA SER A 631 -0.89 4.31 -6.73
C SER A 631 0.22 4.13 -5.71
N ILE A 632 1.45 3.93 -6.20
CA ILE A 632 2.69 4.02 -5.42
C ILE A 632 3.38 5.38 -5.59
N GLN A 633 2.81 6.26 -6.41
CA GLN A 633 3.39 7.54 -6.77
C GLN A 633 2.95 8.60 -5.77
N ARG A 634 3.93 9.34 -5.22
CA ARG A 634 3.68 10.59 -4.51
C ARG A 634 3.59 11.71 -5.55
N GLU A 635 2.60 12.57 -5.37
CA GLU A 635 2.36 13.76 -6.19
C GLU A 635 2.24 14.98 -5.29
N PHE A 636 2.39 16.19 -5.83
CA PHE A 636 2.45 17.44 -5.04
C PHE A 636 1.18 17.73 -4.20
N TRP A 637 0.02 17.25 -4.65
CA TRP A 637 -1.26 17.44 -3.96
C TRP A 637 -1.46 16.46 -2.79
N ARG A 638 -0.50 15.56 -2.53
CA ARG A 638 -0.54 14.65 -1.38
C ARG A 638 -0.67 15.48 -0.09
N GLY A 639 -1.63 15.10 0.75
CA GLY A 639 -1.99 15.84 1.96
C GLY A 639 -3.05 16.93 1.75
N TRP A 640 -3.35 17.30 0.50
CA TRP A 640 -4.48 18.17 0.16
C TRP A 640 -5.77 17.37 -0.04
N ALA A 641 -5.69 16.23 -0.72
CA ALA A 641 -6.80 15.28 -0.82
C ALA A 641 -6.77 14.30 0.36
N GLU A 642 -7.93 14.09 0.96
CA GLU A 642 -8.15 13.10 2.01
C GLU A 642 -8.76 11.79 1.44
N PRO A 643 -8.08 10.63 1.55
CA PRO A 643 -8.63 9.31 1.21
C PRO A 643 -9.91 9.02 2.00
N TRP A 644 -10.82 8.22 1.45
CA TRP A 644 -12.17 7.91 1.98
C TRP A 644 -13.14 9.11 2.09
N LYS A 645 -12.66 10.34 1.94
CA LYS A 645 -13.48 11.54 1.80
C LYS A 645 -13.65 11.96 0.34
N HIS A 646 -12.55 12.00 -0.43
CA HIS A 646 -12.57 12.49 -1.82
C HIS A 646 -12.40 11.39 -2.87
N PHE A 647 -11.69 10.32 -2.51
CA PHE A 647 -11.48 9.13 -3.34
C PHE A 647 -11.26 7.92 -2.45
N ILE A 648 -11.38 6.71 -2.99
CA ILE A 648 -11.17 5.47 -2.25
C ILE A 648 -9.78 4.91 -2.60
N PRO A 649 -8.86 4.71 -1.63
CA PRO A 649 -7.57 4.10 -1.89
C PRO A 649 -7.73 2.59 -2.15
N LEU A 650 -6.97 2.08 -3.11
CA LEU A 650 -6.92 0.66 -3.49
C LEU A 650 -5.48 0.16 -3.45
N SER A 651 -5.25 -0.90 -2.69
CA SER A 651 -3.96 -1.55 -2.58
C SER A 651 -3.48 -2.08 -3.92
N SER A 652 -2.17 -2.21 -4.06
CA SER A 652 -1.51 -2.81 -5.23
C SER A 652 -1.91 -4.28 -5.43
N SER A 653 -2.49 -4.91 -4.40
CA SER A 653 -3.00 -6.28 -4.46
C SER A 653 -4.32 -6.41 -5.22
N TYR A 654 -5.15 -5.35 -5.21
CA TYR A 654 -6.53 -5.32 -5.72
C TYR A 654 -7.52 -6.27 -5.03
N SER A 655 -7.11 -6.96 -3.96
CA SER A 655 -7.90 -8.02 -3.33
C SER A 655 -9.24 -7.54 -2.76
N GLU A 656 -9.30 -6.28 -2.34
CA GLU A 656 -10.44 -5.64 -1.70
C GLU A 656 -11.41 -5.00 -2.71
N LEU A 657 -11.08 -4.95 -4.01
CA LEU A 657 -11.86 -4.22 -5.03
C LEU A 657 -13.35 -4.61 -5.05
N TYR A 658 -13.64 -5.91 -5.02
CA TYR A 658 -15.02 -6.41 -5.08
C TYR A 658 -15.77 -6.18 -3.77
N ASN A 659 -15.08 -6.17 -2.63
CA ASN A 659 -15.70 -5.88 -1.33
C ASN A 659 -15.91 -4.39 -1.10
N ILE A 660 -15.09 -3.52 -1.71
CA ILE A 660 -15.41 -2.09 -1.83
C ILE A 660 -16.73 -1.92 -2.60
N GLN A 661 -16.87 -2.59 -3.75
CA GLN A 661 -18.08 -2.52 -4.57
C GLN A 661 -19.30 -3.08 -3.83
N SER A 662 -19.22 -4.29 -3.27
CA SER A 662 -20.36 -4.89 -2.56
C SER A 662 -20.73 -4.15 -1.28
N PHE A 663 -19.78 -3.46 -0.64
CA PHE A 663 -20.10 -2.57 0.47
C PHE A 663 -20.97 -1.39 0.02
N PHE A 664 -20.62 -0.72 -1.08
CA PHE A 664 -21.33 0.50 -1.51
C PHE A 664 -22.57 0.23 -2.37
N GLU A 665 -22.47 -0.66 -3.36
CA GLU A 665 -23.51 -0.96 -4.35
C GLU A 665 -24.39 -2.16 -3.93
N GLY A 666 -23.97 -2.93 -2.92
CA GLY A 666 -24.62 -4.19 -2.54
C GLY A 666 -24.34 -5.33 -3.51
N TYR A 667 -25.15 -6.39 -3.46
CA TYR A 667 -25.02 -7.51 -4.40
C TYR A 667 -25.72 -7.22 -5.73
N SER A 668 -25.03 -7.51 -6.84
CA SER A 668 -25.63 -7.37 -8.18
C SER A 668 -26.88 -8.23 -8.34
N SER A 669 -27.94 -7.64 -8.89
CA SER A 669 -29.19 -8.34 -9.24
C SER A 669 -28.98 -9.47 -10.26
N SER A 670 -27.83 -9.52 -10.94
CA SER A 670 -27.48 -10.58 -11.88
C SER A 670 -27.28 -11.95 -11.22
N PHE A 671 -26.87 -11.97 -9.94
CA PHE A 671 -26.57 -13.19 -9.19
C PHE A 671 -27.19 -13.23 -7.78
N SER A 672 -27.89 -12.16 -7.39
CA SER A 672 -28.63 -12.01 -6.14
C SER A 672 -30.11 -11.77 -6.41
N GLY A 673 -30.99 -12.27 -5.54
CA GLY A 673 -32.44 -12.03 -5.61
C GLY A 673 -33.26 -13.16 -6.24
N ARG A 674 -34.50 -12.88 -6.65
CA ARG A 674 -35.41 -13.84 -7.27
C ARG A 674 -35.48 -13.63 -8.78
N ARG A 675 -35.23 -14.69 -9.55
CA ARG A 675 -35.46 -14.69 -11.01
C ARG A 675 -36.55 -15.72 -11.32
N GLY A 676 -37.78 -15.24 -11.49
CA GLY A 676 -38.96 -16.11 -11.58
C GLY A 676 -39.16 -16.91 -10.29
N ASN A 677 -39.30 -18.23 -10.40
CA ASN A 677 -39.47 -19.14 -9.25
C ASN A 677 -38.15 -19.58 -8.60
N SER A 678 -36.98 -19.23 -9.16
CA SER A 678 -35.68 -19.59 -8.58
C SER A 678 -35.12 -18.41 -7.79
N THR A 679 -34.73 -18.66 -6.54
CA THR A 679 -33.81 -17.78 -5.83
C THR A 679 -32.43 -17.96 -6.44
N LEU A 680 -31.81 -16.87 -6.89
CA LEU A 680 -30.36 -16.79 -7.12
C LEU A 680 -29.66 -16.91 -5.74
N HIS A 681 -28.33 -16.79 -5.68
CA HIS A 681 -27.58 -17.00 -4.44
C HIS A 681 -28.17 -16.21 -3.27
N THR A 682 -28.42 -16.89 -2.15
CA THR A 682 -28.96 -16.27 -0.93
C THR A 682 -27.80 -15.82 -0.03
N PRO A 683 -27.72 -14.54 0.35
CA PRO A 683 -26.70 -14.07 1.27
C PRO A 683 -26.88 -14.71 2.65
N THR A 684 -25.76 -15.02 3.31
CA THR A 684 -25.73 -15.54 4.67
C THR A 684 -25.39 -14.42 5.62
N VAL A 685 -26.15 -14.24 6.70
CA VAL A 685 -25.78 -13.27 7.75
C VAL A 685 -24.58 -13.81 8.52
N ILE A 686 -23.49 -13.06 8.54
CA ILE A 686 -22.23 -13.45 9.19
C ILE A 686 -22.03 -12.74 10.54
N SER A 687 -22.64 -11.57 10.72
CA SER A 687 -22.71 -10.88 12.01
C SER A 687 -24.06 -10.18 12.12
N HIS A 688 -24.74 -10.41 13.25
CA HIS A 688 -25.91 -9.66 13.64
C HIS A 688 -25.47 -8.55 14.60
N SER A 689 -25.80 -7.31 14.27
CA SER A 689 -25.50 -6.20 15.17
C SER A 689 -26.57 -6.16 16.26
N ALA A 690 -26.25 -6.70 17.46
CA ALA A 690 -27.17 -6.70 18.60
C ALA A 690 -27.55 -5.28 19.07
N VAL A 691 -26.70 -4.29 18.74
CA VAL A 691 -26.90 -2.86 18.90
C VAL A 691 -26.85 -2.24 17.51
N LYS A 692 -27.78 -1.35 17.16
CA LYS A 692 -27.71 -0.61 15.88
C LYS A 692 -26.35 0.11 15.84
N ALA A 693 -25.48 -0.25 14.90
CA ALA A 693 -24.16 0.34 14.80
C ALA A 693 -24.32 1.86 14.67
N ASP A 694 -23.46 2.63 15.33
CA ASP A 694 -23.41 4.10 15.17
C ASP A 694 -22.83 4.42 13.79
N LEU A 695 -23.69 4.32 12.78
CA LEU A 695 -23.36 4.61 11.39
C LEU A 695 -23.34 6.13 11.19
N PRO A 696 -22.32 6.67 10.52
CA PRO A 696 -22.24 8.11 10.27
C PRO A 696 -23.42 8.54 9.38
N ALA A 697 -24.02 9.70 9.65
CA ALA A 697 -25.01 10.27 8.72
C ALA A 697 -24.36 10.56 7.36
N ASN A 698 -25.15 10.56 6.28
CA ASN A 698 -24.66 11.05 4.97
C ASN A 698 -24.39 12.56 5.03
N ALA A 699 -23.78 13.11 3.98
CA ALA A 699 -23.36 14.51 3.93
C ALA A 699 -24.52 15.52 4.11
N ASP A 700 -25.75 15.14 3.76
CA ASP A 700 -26.97 15.94 3.93
C ASP A 700 -27.68 15.73 5.29
N GLY A 701 -27.11 14.92 6.18
CA GLY A 701 -27.69 14.57 7.47
C GLY A 701 -28.72 13.44 7.42
N SER A 702 -28.99 12.85 6.26
CA SER A 702 -29.84 11.67 6.16
C SER A 702 -29.19 10.44 6.82
N PRO A 703 -30.00 9.44 7.26
CA PRO A 703 -29.46 8.18 7.78
C PRO A 703 -28.51 7.53 6.77
N PHE A 704 -27.46 6.87 7.27
CA PHE A 704 -26.47 6.20 6.42
C PHE A 704 -27.14 5.31 5.38
N ASP A 705 -26.71 5.46 4.14
CA ASP A 705 -27.09 4.60 3.02
C ASP A 705 -25.83 4.35 2.20
N ASN A 706 -25.61 3.09 1.82
CA ASN A 706 -24.35 2.69 1.21
C ASN A 706 -24.13 3.38 -0.15
N ASP A 707 -25.14 3.39 -1.02
CA ASP A 707 -25.02 4.03 -2.34
C ASP A 707 -24.88 5.55 -2.20
N ARG A 708 -25.61 6.15 -1.25
CA ARG A 708 -25.49 7.57 -0.94
C ARG A 708 -24.10 7.92 -0.39
N ALA A 709 -23.51 7.10 0.46
CA ALA A 709 -22.16 7.32 0.97
C ALA A 709 -21.12 7.29 -0.16
N LEU A 710 -21.29 6.41 -1.16
CA LEU A 710 -20.44 6.41 -2.35
C LEU A 710 -20.60 7.69 -3.19
N ARG A 711 -21.86 8.12 -3.37
CA ARG A 711 -22.17 9.39 -4.04
C ARG A 711 -21.55 10.58 -3.32
N ASP A 712 -21.61 10.62 -1.99
CA ASP A 712 -21.01 11.69 -1.18
C ASP A 712 -19.48 11.77 -1.39
N ILE A 713 -18.81 10.62 -1.56
CA ILE A 713 -17.37 10.58 -1.89
C ILE A 713 -17.12 11.14 -3.29
N ALA A 714 -17.94 10.74 -4.28
CA ALA A 714 -17.84 11.23 -5.65
C ALA A 714 -18.04 12.76 -5.74
N GLU A 715 -19.09 13.27 -5.10
CA GLU A 715 -19.38 14.71 -5.06
C GLU A 715 -18.30 15.49 -4.32
N ALA A 716 -17.79 14.97 -3.20
CA ALA A 716 -16.67 15.58 -2.49
C ALA A 716 -15.38 15.59 -3.32
N GLY A 717 -15.09 14.52 -4.08
CA GLY A 717 -13.97 14.48 -5.01
C GLY A 717 -14.05 15.54 -6.09
N SER A 718 -15.22 15.70 -6.70
CA SER A 718 -15.50 16.74 -7.70
C SER A 718 -15.37 18.15 -7.12
N GLU A 719 -15.94 18.38 -5.94
CA GLU A 719 -15.80 19.64 -5.23
C GLU A 719 -14.34 19.96 -4.93
N TRP A 720 -13.58 18.98 -4.41
CA TRP A 720 -12.17 19.15 -4.08
C TRP A 720 -11.34 19.52 -5.32
N ARG A 721 -11.57 18.82 -6.43
CA ARG A 721 -10.90 19.11 -7.70
C ARG A 721 -11.16 20.54 -8.17
N GLN A 722 -12.40 21.02 -8.03
CA GLN A 722 -12.81 22.35 -8.48
C GLN A 722 -12.34 23.47 -7.54
N ARG A 723 -12.21 23.21 -6.23
CA ARG A 723 -11.90 24.23 -5.22
C ARG A 723 -10.46 24.25 -4.74
N HIS A 724 -9.77 23.11 -4.79
CA HIS A 724 -8.46 22.92 -4.13
C HIS A 724 -7.35 22.45 -5.07
N LEU A 725 -7.64 22.18 -6.35
CA LEU A 725 -6.65 21.80 -7.36
C LEU A 725 -6.76 22.67 -8.63
N ARG A 726 -7.08 23.95 -8.48
CA ARG A 726 -7.16 24.90 -9.60
C ARG A 726 -5.76 25.26 -10.11
N GLN A 727 -5.68 25.88 -11.27
CA GLN A 727 -4.43 26.52 -11.72
C GLN A 727 -3.89 27.51 -10.68
N ALA A 728 -4.79 28.30 -10.09
CA ALA A 728 -4.48 29.18 -8.97
C ALA A 728 -3.80 28.48 -7.78
N ASP A 729 -4.24 27.27 -7.42
CA ASP A 729 -3.67 26.51 -6.31
C ASP A 729 -2.29 25.92 -6.68
N MET A 730 -2.12 25.48 -7.94
CA MET A 730 -0.81 25.05 -8.45
C MET A 730 0.21 26.19 -8.46
N GLU A 731 -0.19 27.40 -8.83
CA GLU A 731 0.67 28.59 -8.76
C GLU A 731 1.05 28.92 -7.31
N CYS A 732 0.11 28.80 -6.35
CA CYS A 732 0.41 28.98 -4.93
C CYS A 732 1.44 27.96 -4.43
N TYR A 733 1.34 26.70 -4.89
CA TYR A 733 2.30 25.67 -4.55
C TYR A 733 3.69 25.96 -5.11
N VAL A 734 3.78 26.29 -6.41
CA VAL A 734 5.07 26.59 -7.05
C VAL A 734 5.70 27.85 -6.48
N PHE A 735 4.92 28.90 -6.20
CA PHE A 735 5.45 30.08 -5.53
C PHE A 735 6.00 29.71 -4.16
N ARG A 736 5.28 28.90 -3.37
CA ARG A 736 5.78 28.44 -2.09
C ARG A 736 7.10 27.67 -2.22
N LEU A 737 7.14 26.74 -3.16
CA LEU A 737 8.31 25.91 -3.43
C LEU A 737 9.54 26.76 -3.76
N LEU A 738 9.37 27.78 -4.59
CA LEU A 738 10.50 28.57 -5.06
C LEU A 738 11.04 29.56 -4.04
N ILE A 739 10.22 30.08 -3.11
CA ILE A 739 10.75 30.89 -2.00
C ILE A 739 11.53 30.02 -1.00
N GLU A 740 11.08 28.78 -0.75
CA GLU A 740 11.81 27.83 0.09
C GLU A 740 13.11 27.39 -0.58
N TRP A 741 13.06 27.11 -1.89
CA TRP A 741 14.24 26.76 -2.69
C TRP A 741 15.25 27.91 -2.76
N ALA A 742 14.79 29.14 -2.99
CA ALA A 742 15.63 30.32 -2.98
C ALA A 742 16.38 30.48 -1.65
N ASN A 743 15.71 30.21 -0.53
CA ASN A 743 16.32 30.30 0.79
C ASN A 743 17.50 29.31 0.95
N LEU A 744 17.47 28.15 0.28
CA LEU A 744 18.61 27.21 0.24
C LEU A 744 19.76 27.72 -0.64
N LEU A 745 19.46 28.48 -1.68
CA LEU A 745 20.46 29.04 -2.60
C LEU A 745 21.17 30.30 -2.05
N VAL A 746 20.69 30.90 -0.96
CA VAL A 746 21.32 32.09 -0.35
C VAL A 746 22.23 31.71 0.83
N GLY A 747 22.15 30.47 1.33
CA GLY A 747 22.66 30.02 2.63
C GLY A 747 24.17 29.96 2.88
N ASP A 748 25.04 30.49 2.01
CA ASP A 748 26.48 30.57 2.32
C ASP A 748 26.73 31.71 3.33
N ARG A 749 26.37 31.50 4.60
CA ARG A 749 27.01 32.22 5.70
C ARG A 749 28.38 31.58 5.92
N PRO A 750 29.50 32.31 5.75
CA PRO A 750 30.80 31.79 6.16
C PRO A 750 30.79 31.64 7.69
N GLY A 751 30.72 30.40 8.21
CA GLY A 751 30.97 30.16 9.63
C GLY A 751 30.29 28.96 10.31
N THR A 752 29.26 28.34 9.76
CA THR A 752 28.64 27.16 10.40
C THR A 752 29.07 25.88 9.71
N VAL A 753 30.28 25.42 10.04
CA VAL A 753 30.57 23.98 10.07
C VAL A 753 29.66 23.43 11.17
N ALA A 754 28.53 22.83 10.78
CA ALA A 754 27.77 22.03 11.72
C ALA A 754 28.65 20.82 12.06
N SER A 755 29.29 20.87 13.23
CA SER A 755 29.82 19.67 13.87
C SER A 755 28.68 18.69 13.99
N VAL A 756 28.68 17.65 13.18
CA VAL A 756 27.82 16.49 13.36
C VAL A 756 28.30 15.83 14.65
N SER A 757 27.68 16.19 15.77
CA SER A 757 27.75 15.40 16.99
C SER A 757 26.88 14.16 16.79
N PRO A 758 27.41 12.94 16.93
CA PRO A 758 26.61 11.74 16.85
C PRO A 758 25.67 11.71 18.04
N THR A 759 24.37 11.71 17.79
CA THR A 759 23.39 11.39 18.84
C THR A 759 23.58 9.92 19.23
N PRO A 760 23.72 9.59 20.52
CA PRO A 760 23.87 8.21 20.95
C PRO A 760 22.55 7.45 20.78
N ALA A 761 22.70 6.13 20.59
CA ALA A 761 21.70 5.13 20.22
C ALA A 761 20.41 5.12 21.04
#